data_AF-A0A3A4PHB4-F1
#
_entry.id   AF-A0A3A4PHB4-F1
#
_cell.length_a   1.000
_cell.length_b   1.000
_cell.length_c   1.000
_cell.angle_alpha   90.00
_cell.angle_beta   90.00
_cell.angle_gamma   90.00
#
_symmetry.space_group_name_H-M   'P 1'
#
loop_
_entity.id
_entity.type
_entity.pdbx_description
1 polymer ?
#
loop_
_entity_poly.entity_id
_entity_poly.type
_entity_poly.pdbx_seq_one_letter_code
_entity_poly.pdbx_strand_id
1 'polypeptide(L)'
;MSSHNFPFSTGLSGLDEVLQGLVPGDNIVWQVDSIDEYQAFVEPFYKTVRLRNEKMIYFRFSRQNALVPDDVGAEIHRLSPHLGFEAFITKIHDVIEAHGKGGFYVFDSLSELALDCYSDRMVGNFFMLTCPYLLKLEAIAYFAVLRNYHSFHAASPIAETTQLLLDVYRHKGKMYVHPLKVHQRFSPTINMLHVWEGDRFLPITHSAEVAEVLTSVSGSVLETASYQLGVWNRMFLQAEEMLEAHRRGECSQQKIEERFDQLLRMAISRDECVLRLAKQYLSLAGIIEIRKRMNGTGFIGGKSVGMILARAILKKIDPRWNQLLEVHDSFYIGSDVFYTFLVLNDCWWMRKKQKDPKTFLDDTEETKRRILNGKFPDYIVKRFSDMLDYYGQSPIIVRSSSLFEDTFGNTFAGKYESVFCVNQGSHRERMEAFMNAVRRIYASSMSEEALTYRARRGILDIDEQMALLVQRVSGAQYGHLFYPQVAGVGISFNPYVWCESIDPRAGVVRMVFGLGTRAVERSSDDFARLVALNAPALRPETGMQEVRRFTQRKVDVLNLETNELTTNLFSGVIKNSPGLPADFFYALDEELSNLTRGSDHQEPIEPTLSFQSIFSQSKLIDDIREMLRILQQAYNHPVDVEFTVNFFGMESYKINLLQCRPFQYKGDSGIQEPPTSLNRDDILLESHGSVIGHSRVVNIDRIIYVVPAVYGQLPLNDRYSIARLIGRLTRLKENPSPKVTMLIGPGRWGTTTPSLGVPVSFAEISSVAVLCEIVTMRENLTPDVSLGTHFFSNLVELDILYLALFPGQEGHVFNPSSLEQAPNKLSELIPSAKNHANAVRMIDLGDWKNAGSLQLNANAYAQKVVCYYETIKAPRAVSTSFFPAGGCG
;
A
#
# COMPACT_ATOMS: atom_id res chain seq x y z
N MET A 1 -37.49 -55.47 7.63
CA MET A 1 -37.43 -54.01 7.85
C MET A 1 -36.66 -53.45 6.67
N SER A 2 -37.31 -52.59 5.89
CA SER A 2 -36.82 -52.07 4.62
C SER A 2 -35.53 -51.28 4.82
N SER A 3 -34.40 -51.80 4.36
CA SER A 3 -33.15 -51.03 4.27
C SER A 3 -33.39 -49.89 3.28
N HIS A 4 -33.65 -48.69 3.79
CA HIS A 4 -33.66 -47.48 2.96
C HIS A 4 -32.23 -47.30 2.45
N ASN A 5 -32.00 -47.69 1.19
CA ASN A 5 -30.69 -47.57 0.57
C ASN A 5 -30.55 -46.13 0.07
N PHE A 6 -29.97 -45.27 0.91
CA PHE A 6 -29.75 -43.88 0.56
C PHE A 6 -28.61 -43.76 -0.48
N PRO A 7 -28.80 -42.97 -1.54
CA PRO A 7 -27.79 -42.82 -2.60
C PRO A 7 -26.50 -42.20 -2.07
N PHE A 8 -26.56 -41.34 -1.05
CA PHE A 8 -25.40 -40.85 -0.31
C PHE A 8 -25.63 -41.05 1.20
N SER A 9 -24.55 -41.41 1.91
CA SER A 9 -24.60 -41.90 3.28
C SER A 9 -23.50 -41.27 4.13
N THR A 10 -23.79 -41.03 5.40
CA THR A 10 -22.83 -40.65 6.44
C THR A 10 -21.89 -41.80 6.84
N GLY A 11 -22.18 -43.02 6.37
CA GLY A 11 -21.55 -44.27 6.82
C GLY A 11 -22.13 -44.82 8.12
N LEU A 12 -23.15 -44.15 8.67
CA LEU A 12 -23.89 -44.56 9.87
C LEU A 12 -25.37 -44.71 9.49
N SER A 13 -25.84 -45.95 9.31
CA SER A 13 -27.20 -46.24 8.83
C SER A 13 -28.27 -45.57 9.69
N GLY A 14 -28.12 -45.65 11.01
CA GLY A 14 -29.06 -45.02 11.93
C GLY A 14 -29.09 -43.50 11.85
N LEU A 15 -27.96 -42.85 11.51
CA LEU A 15 -27.93 -41.40 11.32
C LEU A 15 -28.56 -41.01 9.99
N ASP A 16 -28.34 -41.80 8.93
CA ASP A 16 -28.98 -41.58 7.64
C ASP A 16 -30.50 -41.70 7.73
N GLU A 17 -31.03 -42.62 8.55
CA GLU A 17 -32.48 -42.71 8.81
C GLU A 17 -33.03 -41.42 9.45
N VAL A 18 -32.30 -40.83 10.41
CA VAL A 18 -32.68 -39.57 11.06
C VAL A 18 -32.62 -38.40 10.07
N LEU A 19 -31.55 -38.31 9.29
CA LEU A 19 -31.29 -37.20 8.36
C LEU A 19 -31.97 -37.38 6.99
N GLN A 20 -32.66 -38.50 6.76
CA GLN A 20 -33.20 -38.89 5.44
C GLN A 20 -32.12 -39.01 4.35
N GLY A 21 -30.92 -39.43 4.75
CA GLY A 21 -29.73 -39.55 3.91
C GLY A 21 -29.08 -38.19 3.58
N LEU A 22 -27.88 -38.29 2.98
CA LEU A 22 -27.21 -37.12 2.42
C LEU A 22 -27.73 -36.83 1.00
N VAL A 23 -27.76 -35.56 0.62
CA VAL A 23 -28.11 -35.11 -0.73
C VAL A 23 -26.94 -34.38 -1.38
N PRO A 24 -26.82 -34.41 -2.73
CA PRO A 24 -25.78 -33.66 -3.42
C PRO A 24 -25.82 -32.18 -3.03
N GLY A 25 -24.66 -31.64 -2.65
CA GLY A 25 -24.51 -30.25 -2.20
C GLY A 25 -24.62 -30.04 -0.70
N ASP A 26 -24.85 -31.09 0.11
CA ASP A 26 -24.82 -30.94 1.57
C ASP A 26 -23.45 -30.52 2.07
N ASN A 27 -23.40 -29.36 2.72
CA ASN A 27 -22.33 -28.97 3.63
C ASN A 27 -22.75 -29.31 5.06
N ILE A 28 -22.06 -30.29 5.66
CA ILE A 28 -22.32 -30.80 7.00
C ILE A 28 -21.31 -30.18 7.97
N VAL A 29 -21.81 -29.41 8.92
CA VAL A 29 -21.02 -28.81 9.98
C VAL A 29 -21.30 -29.52 11.30
N TRP A 30 -20.24 -30.09 11.85
CA TRP A 30 -20.22 -30.73 13.16
C TRP A 30 -19.72 -29.74 14.21
N GLN A 31 -20.57 -29.43 15.17
CA GLN A 31 -20.20 -28.64 16.33
C GLN A 31 -19.88 -29.58 17.50
N VAL A 32 -18.60 -29.63 17.87
CA VAL A 32 -18.02 -30.63 18.79
C VAL A 32 -17.25 -29.96 19.92
N ASP A 33 -17.06 -30.65 21.04
CA ASP A 33 -16.22 -30.16 22.14
C ASP A 33 -14.74 -30.56 21.93
N SER A 34 -14.48 -31.61 21.15
CA SER A 34 -13.13 -32.07 20.79
C SER A 34 -13.03 -32.64 19.38
N ILE A 35 -11.81 -32.67 18.82
CA ILE A 35 -11.57 -33.23 17.47
C ILE A 35 -11.77 -34.75 17.44
N ASP A 36 -11.55 -35.45 18.56
CA ASP A 36 -11.82 -36.88 18.69
C ASP A 36 -13.31 -37.21 18.47
N GLU A 37 -14.21 -36.33 18.91
CA GLU A 37 -15.65 -36.47 18.65
C GLU A 37 -15.96 -36.31 17.17
N TYR A 38 -15.31 -35.37 16.47
CA TYR A 38 -15.47 -35.21 15.03
C TYR A 38 -14.93 -36.43 14.26
N GLN A 39 -13.80 -36.99 14.69
CA GLN A 39 -13.19 -38.18 14.09
C GLN A 39 -14.16 -39.36 14.06
N ALA A 40 -15.00 -39.52 15.08
CA ALA A 40 -16.01 -40.58 15.17
C ALA A 40 -17.04 -40.55 14.03
N PHE A 41 -17.26 -39.39 13.39
CA PHE A 41 -18.16 -39.22 12.24
C PHE A 41 -17.42 -39.18 10.90
N VAL A 42 -16.15 -38.75 10.88
CA VAL A 42 -15.31 -38.75 9.68
C VAL A 42 -14.91 -40.18 9.27
N GLU A 43 -14.64 -41.05 10.25
CA GLU A 43 -14.19 -42.42 9.98
C GLU A 43 -15.21 -43.29 9.23
N PRO A 44 -16.49 -43.38 9.66
CA PRO A 44 -17.52 -44.10 8.90
C PRO A 44 -17.73 -43.52 7.50
N PHE A 45 -17.64 -42.19 7.36
CA PHE A 45 -17.83 -41.49 6.10
C PHE A 45 -16.76 -41.87 5.07
N TYR A 46 -15.46 -41.72 5.38
CA TYR A 46 -14.41 -42.05 4.42
C TYR A 46 -14.36 -43.55 4.10
N LYS A 47 -14.70 -44.43 5.04
CA LYS A 47 -14.79 -45.88 4.79
C LYS A 47 -15.87 -46.20 3.78
N THR A 48 -17.01 -45.51 3.86
CA THR A 48 -18.15 -45.68 2.95
C THR A 48 -17.81 -45.19 1.55
N VAL A 49 -17.17 -44.03 1.43
CA VAL A 49 -16.69 -43.48 0.15
C VAL A 49 -15.68 -44.44 -0.50
N ARG A 50 -14.75 -44.99 0.28
CA ARG A 50 -13.78 -45.99 -0.18
C ARG A 50 -14.45 -47.28 -0.66
N LEU A 51 -15.43 -47.81 0.06
CA LEU A 51 -16.17 -49.02 -0.33
C LEU A 51 -16.90 -48.85 -1.68
N ARG A 52 -17.31 -47.62 -2.00
CA ARG A 52 -17.95 -47.25 -3.26
C ARG A 52 -16.96 -46.94 -4.38
N ASN A 53 -15.66 -47.00 -4.09
CA ASN A 53 -14.56 -46.67 -5.01
C ASN A 53 -14.67 -45.25 -5.61
N GLU A 54 -15.21 -44.32 -4.81
CA GLU A 54 -15.35 -42.91 -5.17
C GLU A 54 -14.12 -42.11 -4.67
N LYS A 55 -13.79 -41.04 -5.38
CA LYS A 55 -12.66 -40.18 -5.01
C LYS A 55 -13.03 -39.25 -3.85
N MET A 56 -12.17 -39.21 -2.85
CA MET A 56 -12.28 -38.34 -1.68
C MET A 56 -11.13 -37.34 -1.66
N ILE A 57 -11.43 -36.09 -1.31
CA ILE A 57 -10.46 -35.02 -1.14
C ILE A 57 -10.40 -34.63 0.35
N TYR A 58 -9.19 -34.55 0.90
CA TYR A 58 -8.97 -34.12 2.28
C TYR A 58 -8.10 -32.85 2.32
N PHE A 59 -8.66 -31.76 2.83
CA PHE A 59 -7.94 -30.51 3.05
C PHE A 59 -7.36 -30.46 4.46
N ARG A 60 -6.03 -30.51 4.53
CA ARG A 60 -5.27 -30.50 5.79
C ARG A 60 -4.58 -29.16 6.02
N PHE A 61 -4.84 -28.54 7.16
CA PHE A 61 -4.22 -27.29 7.60
C PHE A 61 -4.02 -27.20 9.12
N SER A 62 -4.54 -28.17 9.88
CA SER A 62 -4.34 -28.33 11.31
C SER A 62 -2.96 -28.91 11.63
N ARG A 63 -2.44 -28.56 12.82
CA ARG A 63 -1.23 -29.19 13.40
C ARG A 63 -1.52 -30.50 14.12
N GLN A 64 -2.79 -30.86 14.30
CA GLN A 64 -3.21 -32.10 14.95
C GLN A 64 -3.00 -33.33 14.05
N ASN A 65 -3.35 -34.49 14.60
CA ASN A 65 -3.35 -35.76 13.88
C ASN A 65 -4.29 -35.67 12.67
N ALA A 66 -3.89 -36.34 11.58
CA ALA A 66 -4.69 -36.38 10.37
C ALA A 66 -6.02 -37.10 10.62
N LEU A 67 -7.13 -36.49 10.19
CA LEU A 67 -8.46 -37.08 10.31
C LEU A 67 -8.64 -38.27 9.37
N VAL A 68 -7.98 -38.21 8.22
CA VAL A 68 -7.97 -39.27 7.21
C VAL A 68 -6.56 -39.87 7.13
N PRO A 69 -6.39 -41.16 7.44
CA PRO A 69 -5.11 -41.86 7.28
C PRO A 69 -4.65 -41.94 5.82
N ASP A 70 -3.32 -41.95 5.60
CA ASP A 70 -2.72 -41.97 4.24
C ASP A 70 -3.06 -43.25 3.44
N ASP A 71 -3.40 -44.36 4.10
CA ASP A 71 -3.71 -45.67 3.49
C ASP A 71 -5.16 -45.79 2.99
N VAL A 72 -5.98 -44.76 3.18
CA VAL A 72 -7.37 -44.67 2.69
C VAL A 72 -7.42 -44.37 1.18
N GLY A 73 -6.34 -43.82 0.60
CA GLY A 73 -6.28 -43.45 -0.82
C GLY A 73 -6.98 -42.12 -1.14
N ALA A 74 -7.21 -41.27 -0.13
CA ALA A 74 -7.73 -39.91 -0.33
C ALA A 74 -6.66 -39.00 -0.96
N GLU A 75 -7.11 -38.02 -1.76
CA GLU A 75 -6.24 -36.96 -2.28
C GLU A 75 -6.04 -35.89 -1.20
N ILE A 76 -4.86 -35.86 -0.58
CA ILE A 76 -4.57 -34.99 0.56
C ILE A 76 -3.89 -33.70 0.10
N HIS A 77 -4.57 -32.57 0.27
CA HIS A 77 -4.00 -31.25 0.02
C HIS A 77 -3.61 -30.56 1.32
N ARG A 78 -2.30 -30.40 1.53
CA ARG A 78 -1.76 -29.62 2.64
C ARG A 78 -1.80 -28.13 2.30
N LEU A 79 -2.48 -27.36 3.14
CA LEU A 79 -2.66 -25.92 3.00
C LEU A 79 -1.89 -25.18 4.10
N SER A 80 -1.58 -23.91 3.83
CA SER A 80 -0.75 -23.09 4.70
C SER A 80 -1.44 -21.75 4.97
N PRO A 81 -2.23 -21.64 6.06
CA PRO A 81 -3.01 -20.43 6.39
C PRO A 81 -2.17 -19.14 6.52
N HIS A 82 -0.88 -19.27 6.83
CA HIS A 82 0.04 -18.15 6.99
C HIS A 82 0.32 -17.37 5.70
N LEU A 83 0.08 -17.97 4.53
CA LEU A 83 0.29 -17.34 3.22
C LEU A 83 -0.77 -16.28 2.86
N GLY A 84 -1.84 -16.14 3.67
CA GLY A 84 -2.92 -15.18 3.44
C GLY A 84 -4.26 -15.84 3.17
N PHE A 85 -5.35 -15.10 3.34
CA PHE A 85 -6.70 -15.65 3.21
C PHE A 85 -7.02 -15.96 1.75
N GLU A 86 -6.63 -15.08 0.83
CA GLU A 86 -6.97 -15.23 -0.57
C GLU A 86 -6.22 -16.40 -1.20
N ALA A 87 -4.94 -16.59 -0.88
CA ALA A 87 -4.16 -17.75 -1.33
C ALA A 87 -4.75 -19.07 -0.80
N PHE A 88 -5.19 -19.10 0.45
CA PHE A 88 -5.80 -20.27 1.09
C PHE A 88 -7.10 -20.70 0.40
N ILE A 89 -8.03 -19.76 0.20
CA ILE A 89 -9.32 -20.03 -0.48
C ILE A 89 -9.11 -20.39 -1.95
N THR A 90 -8.23 -19.68 -2.65
CA THR A 90 -7.96 -19.93 -4.06
C THR A 90 -7.50 -21.37 -4.28
N LYS A 91 -6.55 -21.86 -3.48
CA LYS A 91 -6.06 -23.23 -3.57
C LYS A 91 -7.16 -24.27 -3.30
N ILE A 92 -8.07 -24.01 -2.37
CA ILE A 92 -9.23 -24.89 -2.11
C ILE A 92 -10.16 -24.91 -3.32
N HIS A 93 -10.53 -23.73 -3.84
CA HIS A 93 -11.43 -23.62 -4.98
C HIS A 93 -10.83 -24.23 -6.25
N ASP A 94 -9.52 -24.08 -6.50
CA ASP A 94 -8.87 -24.65 -7.69
C ASP A 94 -8.86 -26.18 -7.65
N VAL A 95 -8.69 -26.79 -6.46
CA VAL A 95 -8.80 -28.24 -6.26
C VAL A 95 -10.24 -28.72 -6.49
N ILE A 96 -11.22 -28.02 -5.92
CA ILE A 96 -12.64 -28.33 -6.11
C ILE A 96 -13.03 -28.19 -7.60
N GLU A 97 -12.57 -27.13 -8.26
CA GLU A 97 -12.82 -26.87 -9.69
C GLU A 97 -12.19 -27.95 -10.59
N ALA A 98 -10.96 -28.39 -10.29
CA ALA A 98 -10.29 -29.45 -11.02
C ALA A 98 -10.98 -30.83 -10.85
N HIS A 99 -11.61 -31.07 -9.70
CA HIS A 99 -12.41 -32.27 -9.47
C HIS A 99 -13.71 -32.28 -10.28
N GLY A 100 -14.34 -31.11 -10.41
CA GLY A 100 -15.59 -30.93 -11.14
C GLY A 100 -16.83 -31.21 -10.28
N LYS A 101 -17.93 -31.60 -10.94
CA LYS A 101 -19.24 -31.80 -10.30
C LYS A 101 -19.24 -33.05 -9.39
N GLY A 102 -19.75 -32.90 -8.17
CA GLY A 102 -19.80 -33.94 -7.14
C GLY A 102 -18.54 -33.96 -6.26
N GLY A 103 -18.27 -35.12 -5.67
CA GLY A 103 -17.10 -35.36 -4.83
C GLY A 103 -17.38 -35.29 -3.33
N PHE A 104 -16.51 -35.94 -2.56
CA PHE A 104 -16.57 -36.04 -1.11
C PHE A 104 -15.38 -35.33 -0.49
N TYR A 105 -15.66 -34.37 0.38
CA TYR A 105 -14.65 -33.49 0.95
C TYR A 105 -14.66 -33.57 2.47
N VAL A 106 -13.47 -33.68 3.06
CA VAL A 106 -13.27 -33.51 4.51
C VAL A 106 -12.32 -32.35 4.72
N PHE A 107 -12.65 -31.49 5.68
CA PHE A 107 -11.81 -30.40 6.13
C PHE A 107 -11.40 -30.64 7.59
N ASP A 108 -10.17 -30.23 7.92
CA ASP A 108 -9.75 -30.05 9.31
C ASP A 108 -10.67 -29.04 10.05
N SER A 109 -10.54 -28.98 11.37
CA SER A 109 -11.31 -28.04 12.18
C SER A 109 -11.02 -26.59 11.79
N LEU A 110 -12.06 -25.89 11.37
CA LEU A 110 -11.97 -24.48 11.00
C LEU A 110 -11.79 -23.58 12.24
N SER A 111 -11.96 -24.10 13.45
CA SER A 111 -11.65 -23.36 14.67
C SER A 111 -10.15 -23.11 14.86
N GLU A 112 -9.29 -23.97 14.31
CA GLU A 112 -7.84 -23.77 14.38
C GLU A 112 -7.34 -22.66 13.45
N LEU A 113 -8.07 -22.39 12.37
CA LEU A 113 -7.80 -21.25 11.50
C LEU A 113 -7.80 -19.94 12.29
N ALA A 114 -8.69 -19.83 13.29
CA ALA A 114 -8.79 -18.64 14.14
C ALA A 114 -7.64 -18.49 15.15
N LEU A 115 -6.91 -19.57 15.46
CA LEU A 115 -5.75 -19.55 16.36
C LEU A 115 -4.48 -19.08 15.66
N ASP A 116 -4.27 -19.58 14.44
CA ASP A 116 -2.99 -19.44 13.76
C ASP A 116 -2.88 -18.14 12.97
N CYS A 117 -3.94 -17.70 12.28
CA CYS A 117 -3.82 -16.64 11.28
C CYS A 117 -5.06 -15.78 11.02
N TYR A 118 -6.26 -16.24 11.39
CA TYR A 118 -7.51 -15.63 10.95
C TYR A 118 -8.36 -15.13 12.11
N SER A 119 -9.20 -14.13 11.89
CA SER A 119 -10.24 -13.77 12.84
C SER A 119 -11.48 -14.64 12.65
N ASP A 120 -12.38 -14.66 13.63
CA ASP A 120 -13.71 -15.29 13.49
C ASP A 120 -14.45 -14.81 12.23
N ARG A 121 -14.23 -13.55 11.81
CA ARG A 121 -14.84 -13.02 10.58
C ARG A 121 -14.32 -13.71 9.33
N MET A 122 -13.02 -13.98 9.29
CA MET A 122 -12.42 -14.66 8.16
C MET A 122 -12.87 -16.14 8.10
N VAL A 123 -13.12 -16.77 9.24
CA VAL A 123 -13.80 -18.08 9.29
C VAL A 123 -15.23 -17.97 8.75
N GLY A 124 -16.01 -16.96 9.14
CA GLY A 124 -17.34 -16.71 8.56
C GLY A 124 -17.29 -16.49 7.04
N ASN A 125 -16.36 -15.67 6.56
CA ASN A 125 -16.15 -15.40 5.14
C ASN A 125 -15.75 -16.68 4.36
N PHE A 126 -14.97 -17.57 4.96
CA PHE A 126 -14.65 -18.87 4.37
C PHE A 126 -15.92 -19.66 4.04
N PHE A 127 -16.86 -19.75 4.98
CA PHE A 127 -18.13 -20.45 4.77
C PHE A 127 -19.00 -19.78 3.71
N MET A 128 -19.09 -18.45 3.73
CA MET A 128 -19.84 -17.68 2.73
C MET A 128 -19.32 -17.85 1.30
N LEU A 129 -18.05 -18.20 1.12
CA LEU A 129 -17.45 -18.44 -0.18
C LEU A 129 -17.48 -19.92 -0.58
N THR A 130 -17.07 -20.80 0.33
CA THR A 130 -16.79 -22.21 0.03
C THR A 130 -18.05 -23.06 0.01
N CYS A 131 -18.96 -22.88 0.97
CA CYS A 131 -20.17 -23.70 1.05
C CYS A 131 -21.14 -23.47 -0.13
N PRO A 132 -21.44 -22.22 -0.55
CA PRO A 132 -22.24 -21.99 -1.75
C PRO A 132 -21.58 -22.53 -3.03
N TYR A 133 -20.24 -22.51 -3.10
CA TYR A 133 -19.51 -23.05 -4.24
C TYR A 133 -19.60 -24.58 -4.31
N LEU A 134 -19.41 -25.27 -3.18
CA LEU A 134 -19.61 -26.72 -3.06
C LEU A 134 -21.05 -27.13 -3.34
N LEU A 135 -22.03 -26.36 -2.83
CA LEU A 135 -23.45 -26.57 -3.10
C LEU A 135 -23.75 -26.51 -4.59
N LYS A 136 -23.23 -25.49 -5.30
CA LYS A 136 -23.38 -25.34 -6.76
C LYS A 136 -22.79 -26.52 -7.53
N LEU A 137 -21.71 -27.12 -7.02
CA LEU A 137 -21.06 -28.27 -7.63
C LEU A 137 -21.67 -29.60 -7.18
N GLU A 138 -22.73 -29.61 -6.38
CA GLU A 138 -23.37 -30.83 -5.88
C GLU A 138 -22.41 -31.71 -5.05
N ALA A 139 -21.40 -31.11 -4.43
CA ALA A 139 -20.40 -31.78 -3.59
C ALA A 139 -20.91 -32.03 -2.16
N ILE A 140 -20.47 -33.11 -1.51
CA ILE A 140 -20.75 -33.39 -0.10
C ILE A 140 -19.51 -33.09 0.72
N ALA A 141 -19.62 -32.22 1.72
CA ALA A 141 -18.48 -31.74 2.50
C ALA A 141 -18.71 -31.80 4.02
N TYR A 142 -17.70 -32.28 4.75
CA TYR A 142 -17.66 -32.32 6.21
C TYR A 142 -16.73 -31.24 6.75
N PHE A 143 -17.25 -30.46 7.70
CA PHE A 143 -16.53 -29.44 8.44
C PHE A 143 -16.72 -29.64 9.94
N ALA A 144 -15.73 -29.22 10.73
CA ALA A 144 -15.86 -29.16 12.18
C ALA A 144 -15.61 -27.75 12.71
N VAL A 145 -16.39 -27.39 13.73
CA VAL A 145 -16.24 -26.19 14.54
C VAL A 145 -16.32 -26.56 16.02
N LEU A 146 -15.46 -25.94 16.83
CA LEU A 146 -15.49 -26.13 18.27
C LEU A 146 -16.66 -25.37 18.88
N ARG A 147 -17.42 -26.04 19.76
CA ARG A 147 -18.53 -25.44 20.50
C ARG A 147 -18.03 -24.30 21.37
N ASN A 148 -18.86 -23.26 21.48
CA ASN A 148 -18.61 -22.07 22.30
C ASN A 148 -17.28 -21.33 21.99
N TYR A 149 -16.70 -21.61 20.82
CA TYR A 149 -15.38 -21.11 20.49
C TYR A 149 -15.43 -19.79 19.72
N HIS A 150 -16.34 -19.66 18.77
CA HIS A 150 -16.44 -18.50 17.88
C HIS A 150 -17.49 -17.48 18.32
N SER A 151 -17.23 -16.21 18.03
CA SER A 151 -18.24 -15.15 18.16
C SER A 151 -19.38 -15.29 17.14
N PHE A 152 -20.43 -14.50 17.35
CA PHE A 152 -21.54 -14.34 16.40
C PHE A 152 -21.07 -14.01 14.97
N HIS A 153 -19.91 -13.37 14.81
CA HIS A 153 -19.34 -13.04 13.52
C HIS A 153 -18.95 -14.25 12.65
N ALA A 154 -18.70 -15.42 13.25
CA ALA A 154 -18.54 -16.67 12.50
C ALA A 154 -19.81 -17.53 12.59
N ALA A 155 -20.41 -17.62 13.79
CA ALA A 155 -21.50 -18.54 14.07
C ALA A 155 -22.75 -18.29 13.20
N SER A 156 -23.15 -17.01 12.99
CA SER A 156 -24.31 -16.70 12.13
C SER A 156 -24.06 -17.04 10.66
N PRO A 157 -22.95 -16.60 10.02
CA PRO A 157 -22.63 -17.01 8.66
C PRO A 157 -22.55 -18.53 8.46
N ILE A 158 -21.99 -19.28 9.42
CA ILE A 158 -21.93 -20.75 9.40
C ILE A 158 -23.35 -21.32 9.41
N ALA A 159 -24.16 -20.91 10.37
CA ALA A 159 -25.53 -21.40 10.50
C ALA A 159 -26.40 -21.02 9.29
N GLU A 160 -26.20 -19.86 8.67
CA GLU A 160 -27.00 -19.40 7.53
C GLU A 160 -26.64 -20.11 6.22
N THR A 161 -25.35 -20.39 5.98
CA THR A 161 -24.86 -20.89 4.68
C THR A 161 -24.89 -22.42 4.55
N THR A 162 -24.80 -23.15 5.66
CA THR A 162 -24.65 -24.61 5.69
C THR A 162 -25.98 -25.34 5.53
N GLN A 163 -25.97 -26.57 5.02
CA GLN A 163 -27.18 -27.35 4.80
C GLN A 163 -27.56 -28.15 6.05
N LEU A 164 -26.56 -28.74 6.72
CA LEU A 164 -26.72 -29.49 7.95
C LEU A 164 -25.81 -28.90 9.05
N LEU A 165 -26.39 -28.52 10.19
CA LEU A 165 -25.65 -28.11 11.39
C LEU A 165 -26.03 -29.07 12.52
N LEU A 166 -25.05 -29.84 12.99
CA LEU A 166 -25.23 -30.95 13.93
C LEU A 166 -24.38 -30.70 15.18
N ASP A 167 -25.05 -30.60 16.33
CA ASP A 167 -24.40 -30.46 17.62
C ASP A 167 -24.13 -31.84 18.23
N VAL A 168 -22.88 -32.09 18.66
CA VAL A 168 -22.48 -33.36 19.28
C VAL A 168 -22.25 -33.15 20.77
N TYR A 169 -22.88 -33.97 21.62
CA TYR A 169 -22.68 -33.92 23.06
C TYR A 169 -22.15 -35.25 23.58
N ARG A 170 -21.35 -35.21 24.63
CA ARG A 170 -20.92 -36.39 25.37
C ARG A 170 -21.39 -36.31 26.81
N HIS A 171 -22.23 -37.25 27.22
CA HIS A 171 -22.73 -37.33 28.60
C HIS A 171 -22.72 -38.76 29.10
N LYS A 172 -22.20 -38.99 30.31
CA LYS A 172 -22.11 -40.33 30.95
C LYS A 172 -21.53 -41.42 30.04
N GLY A 173 -20.56 -41.07 29.19
CA GLY A 173 -19.90 -42.00 28.27
C GLY A 173 -20.67 -42.33 26.98
N LYS A 174 -21.87 -41.78 26.79
CA LYS A 174 -22.63 -41.88 25.54
C LYS A 174 -22.47 -40.61 24.70
N MET A 175 -22.56 -40.75 23.38
CA MET A 175 -22.60 -39.62 22.44
C MET A 175 -24.03 -39.34 22.01
N TYR A 176 -24.33 -38.06 21.84
CA TYR A 176 -25.63 -37.56 21.43
C TYR A 176 -25.45 -36.60 20.26
N VAL A 177 -26.39 -36.61 19.32
CA VAL A 177 -26.42 -35.70 18.16
C VAL A 177 -27.73 -34.93 18.15
N HIS A 178 -27.63 -33.61 18.01
CA HIS A 178 -28.75 -32.70 17.95
C HIS A 178 -28.70 -31.91 16.64
N PRO A 179 -29.54 -32.25 15.65
CA PRO A 179 -29.65 -31.46 14.44
C PRO A 179 -30.29 -30.10 14.72
N LEU A 180 -29.49 -29.04 14.62
CA LEU A 180 -29.91 -27.65 14.83
C LEU A 180 -30.46 -27.03 13.54
N LYS A 181 -29.86 -27.40 12.41
CA LYS A 181 -30.34 -27.02 11.08
C LYS A 181 -30.31 -28.22 10.16
N VAL A 182 -31.44 -28.46 9.52
CA VAL A 182 -31.58 -29.50 8.49
C VAL A 182 -32.32 -28.90 7.30
N HIS A 183 -31.61 -28.65 6.20
CA HIS A 183 -32.20 -28.00 5.04
C HIS A 183 -33.10 -28.95 4.24
N GLN A 184 -34.32 -28.50 3.92
CA GLN A 184 -35.31 -29.16 3.05
C GLN A 184 -35.68 -30.61 3.42
N ARG A 185 -35.58 -30.99 4.70
CA ARG A 185 -36.00 -32.31 5.20
C ARG A 185 -36.95 -32.16 6.36
N PHE A 186 -37.88 -33.09 6.48
CA PHE A 186 -38.93 -33.03 7.49
C PHE A 186 -39.19 -34.41 8.09
N SER A 187 -39.01 -34.53 9.40
CA SER A 187 -39.45 -35.66 10.20
C SER A 187 -39.87 -35.15 11.59
N PRO A 188 -40.87 -35.76 12.26
CA PRO A 188 -41.34 -35.31 13.57
C PRO A 188 -40.26 -35.23 14.64
N THR A 189 -39.20 -36.05 14.53
CA THR A 189 -38.13 -36.12 15.53
C THR A 189 -36.82 -35.52 15.07
N ILE A 190 -36.73 -34.97 13.85
CA ILE A 190 -35.43 -34.65 13.21
C ILE A 190 -34.58 -33.65 14.00
N ASN A 191 -35.22 -32.66 14.63
CA ASN A 191 -34.53 -31.65 15.45
C ASN A 191 -34.56 -32.00 16.96
N MET A 192 -34.81 -33.26 17.32
CA MET A 192 -34.66 -33.71 18.70
C MET A 192 -33.21 -34.08 19.00
N LEU A 193 -32.88 -34.20 20.28
CA LEU A 193 -31.63 -34.80 20.71
C LEU A 193 -31.71 -36.32 20.50
N HIS A 194 -30.72 -36.91 19.83
CA HIS A 194 -30.65 -38.34 19.55
C HIS A 194 -29.46 -38.96 20.27
N VAL A 195 -29.66 -40.07 20.98
CA VAL A 195 -28.55 -40.85 21.58
C VAL A 195 -28.04 -41.86 20.55
N TRP A 196 -26.71 -41.97 20.43
CA TRP A 196 -26.07 -42.98 19.59
C TRP A 196 -25.88 -44.27 20.38
N GLU A 197 -26.62 -45.32 20.02
CA GLU A 197 -26.54 -46.66 20.64
C GLU A 197 -26.43 -47.76 19.58
N GLY A 198 -25.28 -48.43 19.55
CA GLY A 198 -24.97 -49.42 18.53
C GLY A 198 -24.94 -48.77 17.15
N ASP A 199 -25.82 -49.23 16.24
CA ASP A 199 -25.97 -48.68 14.88
C ASP A 199 -27.20 -47.76 14.73
N ARG A 200 -27.83 -47.34 15.84
CA ARG A 200 -29.07 -46.54 15.85
C ARG A 200 -28.89 -45.19 16.54
N PHE A 201 -29.62 -44.19 16.03
CA PHE A 201 -29.76 -42.87 16.64
C PHE A 201 -31.19 -42.71 17.15
N LEU A 202 -31.39 -42.85 18.46
CA LEU A 202 -32.72 -42.89 19.06
C LEU A 202 -33.11 -41.51 19.61
N PRO A 203 -34.28 -40.94 19.24
CA PRO A 203 -34.71 -39.64 19.74
C PRO A 203 -35.06 -39.72 21.24
N ILE A 204 -34.57 -38.76 22.01
CA ILE A 204 -34.85 -38.68 23.45
C ILE A 204 -36.16 -37.93 23.66
N THR A 205 -37.18 -38.67 24.08
CA THR A 205 -38.53 -38.15 24.33
C THR A 205 -38.73 -37.64 25.75
N HIS A 206 -37.86 -38.03 26.69
CA HIS A 206 -37.93 -37.60 28.09
C HIS A 206 -37.25 -36.26 28.31
N SER A 207 -38.04 -35.23 28.65
CA SER A 207 -37.53 -33.86 28.89
C SER A 207 -36.48 -33.77 30.00
N ALA A 208 -36.58 -34.61 31.03
CA ALA A 208 -35.60 -34.66 32.11
C ALA A 208 -34.21 -35.09 31.61
N GLU A 209 -34.14 -36.07 30.72
CA GLU A 209 -32.88 -36.55 30.13
C GLU A 209 -32.32 -35.53 29.14
N VAL A 210 -33.16 -34.91 28.30
CA VAL A 210 -32.76 -33.80 27.42
C VAL A 210 -32.17 -32.65 28.22
N ALA A 211 -32.84 -32.22 29.29
CA ALA A 211 -32.36 -31.17 30.16
C ALA A 211 -31.04 -31.55 30.84
N GLU A 212 -30.90 -32.79 31.31
CA GLU A 212 -29.66 -33.29 31.91
C GLU A 212 -28.47 -33.23 30.93
N VAL A 213 -28.65 -33.71 29.70
CA VAL A 213 -27.59 -33.69 28.68
C VAL A 213 -27.23 -32.25 28.29
N LEU A 214 -28.21 -31.40 27.98
CA LEU A 214 -27.95 -30.02 27.55
C LEU A 214 -27.33 -29.15 28.66
N THR A 215 -27.70 -29.40 29.93
CA THR A 215 -27.09 -28.69 31.07
C THR A 215 -25.70 -29.21 31.43
N SER A 216 -25.39 -30.48 31.17
CA SER A 216 -24.07 -31.06 31.45
C SER A 216 -22.92 -30.41 30.67
N VAL A 217 -23.23 -29.84 29.50
CA VAL A 217 -22.28 -29.17 28.60
C VAL A 217 -22.28 -27.65 28.79
N SER A 218 -23.22 -27.12 29.58
CA SER A 218 -23.30 -25.71 29.91
C SER A 218 -22.21 -25.34 30.93
N GLY A 219 -21.00 -25.09 30.45
CA GLY A 219 -20.09 -24.13 31.08
C GLY A 219 -20.90 -22.87 31.42
N SER A 220 -20.76 -22.40 32.65
CA SER A 220 -21.74 -21.55 33.36
C SER A 220 -22.43 -20.47 32.51
N VAL A 221 -23.72 -20.22 32.77
CA VAL A 221 -24.50 -19.09 32.22
C VAL A 221 -23.83 -17.71 32.43
N LEU A 222 -22.78 -17.63 33.27
CA LEU A 222 -21.90 -16.47 33.44
C LEU A 222 -20.87 -16.27 32.30
N GLU A 223 -20.61 -17.27 31.45
CA GLU A 223 -19.68 -17.22 30.31
C GLU A 223 -20.29 -16.61 29.03
N THR A 224 -21.58 -16.31 29.03
CA THR A 224 -22.32 -15.74 27.88
C THR A 224 -21.69 -14.45 27.34
N ALA A 225 -21.03 -13.66 28.19
CA ALA A 225 -20.28 -12.47 27.77
C ALA A 225 -18.95 -12.80 27.06
N SER A 226 -18.27 -13.88 27.45
CA SER A 226 -16.99 -14.33 26.87
C SER A 226 -17.17 -15.02 25.51
N TYR A 227 -18.30 -15.71 25.29
CA TYR A 227 -18.71 -16.29 24.01
C TYR A 227 -18.91 -15.21 22.93
N GLN A 228 -19.48 -14.06 23.31
CA GLN A 228 -19.66 -12.93 22.39
C GLN A 228 -18.34 -12.29 21.92
N LEU A 229 -17.26 -12.44 22.70
CA LEU A 229 -15.99 -11.77 22.42
C LEU A 229 -15.22 -12.43 21.27
N GLY A 230 -15.38 -13.72 20.98
CA GLY A 230 -14.64 -14.39 19.89
C GLY A 230 -13.12 -14.45 20.13
N VAL A 231 -12.40 -15.25 19.32
CA VAL A 231 -10.97 -15.56 19.56
C VAL A 231 -10.15 -14.27 19.65
N TRP A 232 -10.31 -13.39 18.67
CA TRP A 232 -9.54 -12.15 18.59
C TRP A 232 -9.70 -11.27 19.83
N ASN A 233 -10.93 -11.00 20.30
CA ASN A 233 -11.11 -10.11 21.44
C ASN A 233 -10.70 -10.78 22.76
N ARG A 234 -10.86 -12.10 22.89
CA ARG A 234 -10.33 -12.84 24.04
C ARG A 234 -8.81 -12.68 24.17
N MET A 235 -8.08 -12.75 23.05
CA MET A 235 -6.62 -12.59 23.06
C MET A 235 -6.16 -11.21 23.53
N PHE A 236 -6.88 -10.15 23.13
CA PHE A 236 -6.58 -8.79 23.60
C PHE A 236 -6.99 -8.56 25.05
N LEU A 237 -8.14 -9.09 25.48
CA LEU A 237 -8.57 -9.02 26.88
C LEU A 237 -7.58 -9.73 27.80
N GLN A 238 -7.15 -10.94 27.44
CA GLN A 238 -6.11 -11.68 28.15
C GLN A 238 -4.80 -10.90 28.20
N ALA A 239 -4.44 -10.20 27.12
CA ALA A 239 -3.24 -9.36 27.10
C ALA A 239 -3.36 -8.15 28.04
N GLU A 240 -4.53 -7.53 28.16
CA GLU A 240 -4.81 -6.46 29.13
C GLU A 240 -4.66 -6.99 30.57
N GLU A 241 -5.28 -8.11 30.89
CA GLU A 241 -5.19 -8.77 32.20
C GLU A 241 -3.74 -9.16 32.53
N MET A 242 -3.01 -9.74 31.57
CA MET A 242 -1.60 -10.10 31.72
C MET A 242 -0.72 -8.88 31.99
N LEU A 243 -0.98 -7.76 31.30
CA LEU A 243 -0.24 -6.52 31.50
C LEU A 243 -0.48 -5.94 32.90
N GLU A 244 -1.72 -6.00 33.41
CA GLU A 244 -2.03 -5.60 34.79
C GLU A 244 -1.39 -6.52 35.83
N ALA A 245 -1.46 -7.84 35.63
CA ALA A 245 -0.78 -8.82 36.48
C ALA A 245 0.74 -8.61 36.50
N HIS A 246 1.33 -8.28 35.36
CA HIS A 246 2.76 -7.95 35.29
C HIS A 246 3.10 -6.68 36.07
N ARG A 247 2.26 -5.63 36.01
CA ARG A 247 2.42 -4.42 36.83
C ARG A 247 2.33 -4.71 38.33
N ARG A 248 1.59 -5.75 38.74
CA ARG A 248 1.52 -6.25 40.13
C ARG A 248 2.64 -7.23 40.51
N GLY A 249 3.51 -7.61 39.57
CA GLY A 249 4.59 -8.58 39.80
C GLY A 249 4.16 -10.05 39.76
N GLU A 250 2.94 -10.36 39.31
CA GLU A 250 2.34 -11.69 39.29
C GLU A 250 2.62 -12.47 37.99
N CYS A 251 3.14 -11.79 36.96
CA CYS A 251 3.39 -12.35 35.63
C CYS A 251 4.83 -12.12 35.17
N SER A 252 5.48 -13.19 34.69
CA SER A 252 6.84 -13.16 34.16
C SER A 252 6.95 -12.34 32.86
N GLN A 253 8.08 -11.65 32.67
CA GLN A 253 8.39 -10.91 31.45
C GLN A 253 8.33 -11.78 30.17
N GLN A 254 8.77 -13.03 30.23
CA GLN A 254 8.76 -13.95 29.09
C GLN A 254 7.33 -14.16 28.52
N LYS A 255 6.34 -14.37 29.39
CA LYS A 255 4.93 -14.53 28.97
C LYS A 255 4.38 -13.27 28.31
N ILE A 256 4.82 -12.10 28.75
CA ILE A 256 4.45 -10.81 28.14
C ILE A 256 5.04 -10.70 26.73
N GLU A 257 6.29 -11.10 26.55
CA GLU A 257 6.98 -11.08 25.25
C GLU A 257 6.38 -12.07 24.25
N GLU A 258 6.05 -13.28 24.69
CA GLU A 258 5.35 -14.28 23.86
C GLU A 258 3.98 -13.77 23.40
N ARG A 259 3.21 -13.18 24.33
CA ARG A 259 1.91 -12.60 23.98
C ARG A 259 2.06 -11.39 23.05
N PHE A 260 3.05 -10.55 23.29
CA PHE A 260 3.34 -9.40 22.45
C PHE A 260 3.71 -9.81 21.02
N ASP A 261 4.57 -10.82 20.83
CA ASP A 261 4.92 -11.33 19.50
C ASP A 261 3.69 -11.86 18.76
N GLN A 262 2.83 -12.60 19.46
CA GLN A 262 1.58 -13.09 18.89
C GLN A 262 0.68 -11.94 18.42
N LEU A 263 0.47 -10.91 19.24
CA LEU A 263 -0.36 -9.77 18.87
C LEU A 263 0.25 -8.91 17.75
N LEU A 264 1.58 -8.83 17.65
CA LEU A 264 2.24 -8.16 16.53
C LEU A 264 1.93 -8.87 15.20
N ARG A 265 2.03 -10.20 15.16
CA ARG A 265 1.72 -11.00 13.97
C ARG A 265 0.24 -11.01 13.60
N MET A 266 -0.62 -10.74 14.59
CA MET A 266 -2.06 -10.57 14.39
C MET A 266 -2.39 -9.19 13.80
N ALA A 267 -1.96 -8.09 14.43
CA ALA A 267 -2.49 -6.75 14.14
C ALA A 267 -1.55 -5.81 13.36
N ILE A 268 -0.23 -6.05 13.37
CA ILE A 268 0.78 -5.13 12.82
C ILE A 268 1.26 -5.60 11.45
N SER A 269 2.02 -6.68 11.39
CA SER A 269 2.59 -7.19 10.13
C SER A 269 3.07 -8.63 10.30
N ARG A 270 3.27 -9.31 9.16
CA ARG A 270 3.98 -10.60 9.08
C ARG A 270 5.38 -10.46 8.49
N ASP A 271 5.74 -9.26 8.03
CA ASP A 271 7.07 -8.97 7.49
C ASP A 271 8.12 -8.95 8.62
N GLU A 272 9.16 -9.76 8.49
CA GLU A 272 10.17 -9.93 9.54
C GLU A 272 11.04 -8.68 9.76
N CYS A 273 11.20 -7.79 8.76
CA CYS A 273 11.88 -6.50 8.93
C CYS A 273 11.02 -5.55 9.77
N VAL A 274 9.74 -5.43 9.45
CA VAL A 274 8.78 -4.63 10.22
C VAL A 274 8.61 -5.17 11.64
N LEU A 275 8.48 -6.50 11.79
CA LEU A 275 8.35 -7.14 13.11
C LEU A 275 9.57 -6.89 13.99
N ARG A 276 10.78 -6.90 13.43
CA ARG A 276 12.02 -6.59 14.17
C ARG A 276 11.99 -5.17 14.74
N LEU A 277 11.62 -4.19 13.91
CA LEU A 277 11.47 -2.79 14.35
C LEU A 277 10.35 -2.66 15.39
N ALA A 278 9.21 -3.30 15.17
CA ALA A 278 8.09 -3.28 16.10
C ALA A 278 8.46 -3.86 17.46
N LYS A 279 9.16 -4.99 17.50
CA LYS A 279 9.66 -5.60 18.73
C LYS A 279 10.62 -4.69 19.49
N GLN A 280 11.46 -3.96 18.76
CA GLN A 280 12.46 -3.08 19.36
C GLN A 280 11.85 -1.78 19.92
N TYR A 281 10.82 -1.22 19.28
CA TYR A 281 10.34 0.13 19.60
C TYR A 281 8.91 0.21 20.15
N LEU A 282 8.06 -0.79 19.91
CA LEU A 282 6.72 -0.86 20.48
C LEU A 282 6.69 -1.63 21.80
N SER A 283 5.53 -1.61 22.45
CA SER A 283 5.26 -2.33 23.69
C SER A 283 3.88 -2.97 23.64
N LEU A 284 3.64 -3.95 24.52
CA LEU A 284 2.33 -4.59 24.65
C LEU A 284 1.21 -3.57 24.91
N ALA A 285 1.47 -2.58 25.78
CA ALA A 285 0.54 -1.50 26.06
C ALA A 285 0.21 -0.68 24.80
N GLY A 286 1.20 -0.41 23.94
CA GLY A 286 0.96 0.30 22.68
C GLY A 286 0.05 -0.46 21.73
N ILE A 287 0.19 -1.79 21.64
CA ILE A 287 -0.65 -2.63 20.79
C ILE A 287 -2.09 -2.71 21.31
N ILE A 288 -2.26 -2.74 22.62
CA ILE A 288 -3.58 -2.64 23.27
C ILE A 288 -4.26 -1.30 22.94
N GLU A 289 -3.53 -0.18 23.00
CA GLU A 289 -4.08 1.14 22.64
C GLU A 289 -4.48 1.22 21.15
N ILE A 290 -3.71 0.59 20.25
CA ILE A 290 -4.10 0.46 18.84
C ILE A 290 -5.43 -0.29 18.72
N ARG A 291 -5.58 -1.42 19.44
CA ARG A 291 -6.81 -2.21 19.43
C ARG A 291 -8.02 -1.44 19.93
N LYS A 292 -7.88 -0.58 20.95
CA LYS A 292 -8.98 0.26 21.46
C LYS A 292 -9.52 1.24 20.40
N ARG A 293 -8.69 1.62 19.43
CA ARG A 293 -9.07 2.50 18.30
C ARG A 293 -9.26 1.75 16.97
N MET A 294 -9.36 0.42 17.02
CA MET A 294 -9.57 -0.41 15.83
C MET A 294 -11.06 -0.73 15.62
N ASN A 295 -11.56 -0.38 14.45
CA ASN A 295 -12.86 -0.79 13.93
C ASN A 295 -12.70 -2.07 13.12
N GLY A 296 -13.08 -3.20 13.73
CA GLY A 296 -12.96 -4.52 13.12
C GLY A 296 -11.74 -5.31 13.58
N THR A 297 -11.23 -6.18 12.70
CA THR A 297 -10.13 -7.11 12.97
C THR A 297 -9.18 -7.17 11.76
N GLY A 298 -8.02 -7.80 11.94
CA GLY A 298 -6.98 -7.89 10.92
C GLY A 298 -5.88 -6.85 11.10
N PHE A 299 -5.11 -6.60 10.06
CA PHE A 299 -3.98 -5.68 10.08
C PHE A 299 -4.42 -4.22 10.00
N ILE A 300 -3.66 -3.30 10.61
CA ILE A 300 -3.85 -1.84 10.46
C ILE A 300 -3.22 -1.28 9.17
N GLY A 301 -2.44 -2.10 8.46
CA GLY A 301 -1.81 -1.74 7.19
C GLY A 301 -0.52 -0.93 7.32
N GLY A 302 0.27 -0.89 6.25
CA GLY A 302 1.66 -0.44 6.30
C GLY A 302 1.82 1.05 6.59
N LYS A 303 0.93 1.92 6.09
CA LYS A 303 0.96 3.37 6.36
C LYS A 303 0.77 3.67 7.84
N SER A 304 -0.19 2.99 8.48
CA SER A 304 -0.43 3.11 9.92
C SER A 304 0.76 2.58 10.71
N VAL A 305 1.30 1.41 10.34
CA VAL A 305 2.47 0.83 11.01
C VAL A 305 3.68 1.75 10.92
N GLY A 306 4.03 2.24 9.72
CA GLY A 306 5.16 3.14 9.49
C GLY A 306 5.07 4.42 10.33
N MET A 307 3.88 5.05 10.36
CA MET A 307 3.62 6.23 11.19
C MET A 307 3.77 5.94 12.68
N ILE A 308 3.15 4.87 13.20
CA ILE A 308 3.20 4.52 14.62
C ILE A 308 4.64 4.17 15.05
N LEU A 309 5.34 3.38 14.23
CA LEU A 309 6.74 3.02 14.46
C LEU A 309 7.63 4.25 14.50
N ALA A 310 7.50 5.16 13.53
CA ALA A 310 8.31 6.37 13.50
C ALA A 310 8.13 7.20 14.77
N ARG A 311 6.88 7.37 15.23
CA ARG A 311 6.58 8.09 16.46
C ARG A 311 7.14 7.38 17.70
N ALA A 312 7.08 6.05 17.75
CA ALA A 312 7.63 5.26 18.84
C ALA A 312 9.16 5.32 18.88
N ILE A 313 9.82 5.23 17.71
CA ILE A 313 11.27 5.36 17.54
C ILE A 313 11.74 6.70 18.09
N LEU A 314 11.14 7.80 17.62
CA LEU A 314 11.50 9.16 18.04
C LEU A 314 11.36 9.32 19.56
N LYS A 315 10.21 8.95 20.13
CA LYS A 315 9.95 9.09 21.58
C LYS A 315 10.88 8.23 22.44
N LYS A 316 11.30 7.07 21.95
CA LYS A 316 12.19 6.15 22.69
C LYS A 316 13.64 6.62 22.66
N ILE A 317 14.10 7.15 21.52
CA ILE A 317 15.49 7.60 21.35
C ILE A 317 15.71 8.95 22.02
N ASP A 318 14.75 9.87 21.90
CA ASP A 318 14.86 11.19 22.50
C ASP A 318 13.51 11.64 23.10
N PRO A 319 13.41 11.74 24.44
CA PRO A 319 12.17 12.13 25.11
C PRO A 319 11.61 13.51 24.71
N ARG A 320 12.41 14.42 24.12
CA ARG A 320 11.93 15.75 23.68
C ARG A 320 10.80 15.64 22.66
N TRP A 321 10.76 14.56 21.89
CA TRP A 321 9.69 14.29 20.92
C TRP A 321 8.32 14.10 21.56
N ASN A 322 8.23 13.80 22.86
CA ASN A 322 6.95 13.79 23.57
C ASN A 322 6.32 15.18 23.65
N GLN A 323 7.14 16.23 23.62
CA GLN A 323 6.67 17.62 23.63
C GLN A 323 6.59 18.18 22.21
N LEU A 324 7.48 17.82 21.29
CA LEU A 324 7.45 18.38 19.93
C LEU A 324 6.36 17.77 19.04
N LEU A 325 6.02 16.48 19.24
CA LEU A 325 5.00 15.84 18.40
C LEU A 325 3.58 16.19 18.88
N GLU A 326 2.67 16.45 17.94
CA GLU A 326 1.22 16.45 18.23
C GLU A 326 0.79 15.09 18.78
N VAL A 327 -0.21 15.06 19.67
CA VAL A 327 -0.77 13.80 20.16
C VAL A 327 -1.39 13.05 18.99
N HIS A 328 -1.09 11.75 18.90
CA HIS A 328 -1.62 10.90 17.84
C HIS A 328 -3.13 10.65 18.05
N ASP A 329 -3.95 11.09 17.10
CA ASP A 329 -5.40 10.91 17.14
C ASP A 329 -5.98 10.23 15.89
N SER A 330 -5.86 8.90 15.83
CA SER A 330 -6.34 8.10 14.70
C SER A 330 -7.06 6.82 15.13
N PHE A 331 -8.00 6.41 14.29
CA PHE A 331 -8.67 5.11 14.30
C PHE A 331 -8.23 4.28 13.09
N TYR A 332 -8.35 2.96 13.20
CA TYR A 332 -7.93 2.02 12.16
C TYR A 332 -9.09 1.13 11.76
N ILE A 333 -9.34 0.98 10.46
CA ILE A 333 -10.27 -0.04 9.95
C ILE A 333 -9.42 -1.24 9.53
N GLY A 334 -9.59 -2.35 10.26
CA GLY A 334 -8.78 -3.54 10.05
C GLY A 334 -9.04 -4.19 8.68
N SER A 335 -8.01 -4.84 8.12
CA SER A 335 -8.07 -5.42 6.78
C SER A 335 -9.17 -6.47 6.57
N ASP A 336 -9.64 -7.17 7.61
CA ASP A 336 -10.72 -8.15 7.49
C ASP A 336 -12.06 -7.50 7.11
N VAL A 337 -12.24 -6.22 7.42
CA VAL A 337 -13.44 -5.45 7.04
C VAL A 337 -13.52 -5.33 5.52
N PHE A 338 -12.39 -5.18 4.84
CA PHE A 338 -12.34 -5.12 3.38
C PHE A 338 -12.77 -6.45 2.75
N TYR A 339 -12.27 -7.60 3.24
CA TYR A 339 -12.75 -8.89 2.73
C TYR A 339 -14.22 -9.12 2.99
N THR A 340 -14.66 -8.86 4.23
CA THR A 340 -16.07 -9.01 4.60
C THR A 340 -16.95 -8.16 3.69
N PHE A 341 -16.50 -6.95 3.35
CA PHE A 341 -17.17 -6.09 2.39
C PHE A 341 -17.21 -6.70 0.98
N LEU A 342 -16.09 -7.22 0.46
CA LEU A 342 -16.06 -7.84 -0.87
C LEU A 342 -16.92 -9.09 -0.96
N VAL A 343 -16.93 -9.92 0.08
CA VAL A 343 -17.74 -11.14 0.14
C VAL A 343 -19.23 -10.81 0.21
N LEU A 344 -19.63 -9.90 1.10
CA LEU A 344 -21.03 -9.51 1.29
C LEU A 344 -21.65 -8.83 0.06
N ASN A 345 -20.83 -8.23 -0.81
CA ASN A 345 -21.27 -7.50 -2.01
C ASN A 345 -20.95 -8.26 -3.31
N ASP A 346 -20.76 -9.58 -3.27
CA ASP A 346 -20.50 -10.46 -4.43
C ASP A 346 -19.33 -10.00 -5.31
N CYS A 347 -18.34 -9.33 -4.72
CA CYS A 347 -17.16 -8.81 -5.43
C CYS A 347 -15.99 -9.79 -5.46
N TRP A 348 -16.02 -10.84 -4.63
CA TRP A 348 -14.93 -11.82 -4.50
C TRP A 348 -14.59 -12.54 -5.81
N TRP A 349 -15.60 -13.03 -6.54
CA TRP A 349 -15.37 -13.81 -7.76
C TRP A 349 -14.77 -12.97 -8.89
N MET A 350 -15.14 -11.69 -8.99
CA MET A 350 -14.52 -10.76 -9.94
C MET A 350 -13.07 -10.49 -9.56
N ARG A 351 -12.78 -10.31 -8.27
CA ARG A 351 -11.41 -10.19 -7.77
C ARG A 351 -10.55 -11.43 -8.07
N LYS A 352 -11.09 -12.66 -7.96
CA LYS A 352 -10.33 -13.89 -8.31
C LYS A 352 -9.81 -13.82 -9.76
N LYS A 353 -10.62 -13.33 -10.71
CA LYS A 353 -10.23 -13.18 -12.12
C LYS A 353 -9.08 -12.19 -12.32
N GLN A 354 -8.89 -11.24 -11.40
CA GLN A 354 -7.86 -10.21 -11.51
C GLN A 354 -6.43 -10.73 -11.34
N LYS A 355 -6.29 -11.96 -10.83
CA LYS A 355 -4.99 -12.61 -10.66
C LYS A 355 -4.43 -13.17 -11.96
N ASP A 356 -5.28 -13.50 -12.93
CA ASP A 356 -4.83 -14.02 -14.21
C ASP A 356 -4.36 -12.84 -15.09
N PRO A 357 -3.07 -12.81 -15.50
CA PRO A 357 -2.53 -11.77 -16.38
C PRO A 357 -3.29 -11.60 -17.71
N LYS A 358 -4.13 -12.56 -18.11
CA LYS A 358 -4.96 -12.46 -19.32
C LYS A 358 -6.30 -11.77 -19.10
N THR A 359 -6.87 -11.89 -17.90
CA THR A 359 -8.22 -11.40 -17.58
C THR A 359 -8.21 -10.29 -16.52
N PHE A 360 -7.03 -9.77 -16.17
CA PHE A 360 -6.91 -8.90 -14.99
C PHE A 360 -7.65 -7.57 -15.07
N LEU A 361 -7.99 -7.12 -16.29
CA LEU A 361 -8.77 -5.90 -16.52
C LEU A 361 -10.26 -6.17 -16.77
N ASP A 362 -10.67 -7.43 -16.86
CA ASP A 362 -12.05 -7.80 -17.13
C ASP A 362 -12.96 -7.45 -15.94
N ASP A 363 -14.20 -7.03 -16.25
CA ASP A 363 -15.24 -6.71 -15.26
C ASP A 363 -14.84 -5.64 -14.21
N THR A 364 -13.76 -4.88 -14.43
CA THR A 364 -13.22 -3.90 -13.46
C THR A 364 -14.20 -2.78 -13.16
N GLU A 365 -14.80 -2.16 -14.18
CA GLU A 365 -15.80 -1.11 -14.01
C GLU A 365 -17.09 -1.60 -13.32
N GLU A 366 -17.52 -2.81 -13.62
CA GLU A 366 -18.68 -3.42 -12.93
C GLU A 366 -18.35 -3.69 -11.45
N THR A 367 -17.15 -4.21 -11.17
CA THR A 367 -16.69 -4.44 -9.79
C THR A 367 -16.63 -3.13 -9.02
N LYS A 368 -16.07 -2.09 -9.63
CA LYS A 368 -16.02 -0.73 -9.07
C LYS A 368 -17.41 -0.21 -8.75
N ARG A 369 -18.37 -0.36 -9.67
CA ARG A 369 -19.78 0.05 -9.46
C ARG A 369 -20.43 -0.71 -8.30
N ARG A 370 -20.18 -2.01 -8.16
CA ARG A 370 -20.69 -2.80 -7.02
C ARG A 370 -20.09 -2.35 -5.70
N ILE A 371 -18.79 -2.08 -5.65
CA ILE A 371 -18.13 -1.56 -4.45
C ILE A 371 -18.70 -0.19 -4.06
N LEU A 372 -18.90 0.72 -5.02
CA LEU A 372 -19.46 2.05 -4.75
C LEU A 372 -20.90 2.03 -4.22
N ASN A 373 -21.68 0.98 -4.55
CA ASN A 373 -23.05 0.79 -4.05
C ASN A 373 -23.15 -0.23 -2.92
N GLY A 374 -22.02 -0.78 -2.46
CA GLY A 374 -21.99 -1.88 -1.51
C GLY A 374 -22.41 -1.48 -0.10
N LYS A 375 -22.83 -2.46 0.69
CA LYS A 375 -23.24 -2.30 2.09
C LYS A 375 -22.17 -2.80 3.04
N PHE A 376 -22.11 -2.18 4.22
CA PHE A 376 -21.31 -2.66 5.33
C PHE A 376 -22.19 -3.44 6.31
N PRO A 377 -21.65 -4.41 7.05
CA PRO A 377 -22.38 -5.04 8.14
C PRO A 377 -22.83 -4.02 9.21
N ASP A 378 -24.02 -4.19 9.77
CA ASP A 378 -24.62 -3.23 10.73
C ASP A 378 -23.73 -2.94 11.94
N TYR A 379 -23.01 -3.95 12.44
CA TYR A 379 -22.10 -3.78 13.56
C TYR A 379 -20.89 -2.90 13.20
N ILE A 380 -20.41 -2.90 11.93
CA ILE A 380 -19.37 -1.99 11.45
C ILE A 380 -19.93 -0.58 11.34
N VAL A 381 -21.14 -0.44 10.80
CA VAL A 381 -21.84 0.84 10.71
C VAL A 381 -21.98 1.45 12.11
N LYS A 382 -22.35 0.67 13.13
CA LYS A 382 -22.38 1.16 14.52
C LYS A 382 -21.02 1.67 14.98
N ARG A 383 -19.93 0.94 14.74
CA ARG A 383 -18.56 1.36 15.10
C ARG A 383 -18.11 2.63 14.37
N PHE A 384 -18.51 2.80 13.12
CA PHE A 384 -18.28 4.04 12.38
C PHE A 384 -19.01 5.22 13.01
N SER A 385 -20.24 5.00 13.51
CA SER A 385 -21.00 6.03 14.23
C SER A 385 -20.28 6.44 15.51
N ASP A 386 -19.89 5.47 16.35
CA ASP A 386 -19.18 5.73 17.61
C ASP A 386 -17.89 6.55 17.38
N MET A 387 -17.17 6.23 16.30
CA MET A 387 -15.96 6.94 15.90
C MET A 387 -16.25 8.39 15.44
N LEU A 388 -17.31 8.61 14.66
CA LEU A 388 -17.72 9.96 14.25
C LEU A 388 -18.19 10.80 15.43
N ASP A 389 -18.87 10.20 16.40
CA ASP A 389 -19.25 10.86 17.65
C ASP A 389 -18.03 11.29 18.44
N TYR A 390 -16.97 10.46 18.49
CA TYR A 390 -15.69 10.82 19.09
C TYR A 390 -15.03 12.03 18.40
N TYR A 391 -15.02 12.07 17.07
CA TYR A 391 -14.42 13.18 16.32
C TYR A 391 -15.27 14.45 16.35
N GLY A 392 -16.56 14.36 16.67
CA GLY A 392 -17.49 15.49 16.61
C GLY A 392 -17.52 16.06 15.19
N GLN A 393 -17.44 17.37 15.06
CA GLN A 393 -17.40 18.09 13.77
C GLN A 393 -15.98 18.41 13.30
N SER A 394 -14.96 17.77 13.89
CA SER A 394 -13.59 18.01 13.43
C SER A 394 -13.36 17.34 12.07
N PRO A 395 -12.66 17.99 11.12
CA PRO A 395 -12.32 17.37 9.86
C PRO A 395 -11.48 16.10 10.05
N ILE A 396 -11.79 15.08 9.26
CA ILE A 396 -11.09 13.79 9.25
C ILE A 396 -10.58 13.46 7.84
N ILE A 397 -9.55 12.64 7.76
CA ILE A 397 -9.06 12.07 6.50
C ILE A 397 -9.08 10.56 6.60
N VAL A 398 -9.62 9.91 5.57
CA VAL A 398 -9.56 8.46 5.40
C VAL A 398 -8.47 8.15 4.40
N ARG A 399 -7.42 7.46 4.84
CA ARG A 399 -6.27 7.10 4.02
C ARG A 399 -6.25 5.59 3.81
N SER A 400 -6.01 5.16 2.58
CA SER A 400 -5.59 3.79 2.28
C SER A 400 -4.34 3.42 3.08
N SER A 401 -4.29 2.19 3.57
CA SER A 401 -3.17 1.62 4.31
C SER A 401 -3.05 0.16 3.85
N SER A 402 -2.62 -0.05 2.61
CA SER A 402 -2.43 -1.42 2.09
C SER A 402 -1.30 -2.10 2.88
N LEU A 403 -1.33 -3.44 3.00
CA LEU A 403 -0.26 -4.18 3.68
C LEU A 403 1.11 -3.99 3.00
N PHE A 404 1.12 -3.82 1.68
CA PHE A 404 2.36 -3.60 0.92
C PHE A 404 2.76 -2.13 0.81
N GLU A 405 1.89 -1.24 1.26
CA GLU A 405 2.22 0.17 1.36
C GLU A 405 3.29 0.35 2.43
N ASP A 406 4.28 1.22 2.19
CA ASP A 406 5.35 1.56 3.13
C ASP A 406 6.18 0.37 3.66
N THR A 407 6.11 -0.80 3.00
CA THR A 407 6.95 -1.97 3.29
C THR A 407 8.27 -1.88 2.51
N PHE A 408 9.33 -2.49 3.04
CA PHE A 408 10.62 -2.56 2.37
C PHE A 408 10.48 -3.19 0.97
N GLY A 409 11.00 -2.52 -0.07
CA GLY A 409 11.09 -3.05 -1.44
C GLY A 409 9.86 -2.92 -2.34
N ASN A 410 8.68 -2.52 -1.82
CA ASN A 410 7.44 -2.38 -2.61
C ASN A 410 6.91 -0.93 -2.63
N THR A 411 6.46 -0.42 -3.78
CA THR A 411 5.97 0.97 -3.95
C THR A 411 4.49 1.03 -4.36
N PHE A 412 3.58 0.84 -3.41
CA PHE A 412 2.18 1.26 -3.62
C PHE A 412 1.92 2.76 -3.36
N ALA A 413 3.00 3.52 -3.11
CA ALA A 413 2.98 4.95 -2.83
C ALA A 413 2.21 5.76 -3.90
N GLY A 414 1.16 6.47 -3.49
CA GLY A 414 0.42 7.42 -4.32
C GLY A 414 -0.56 6.80 -5.32
N LYS A 415 -0.85 5.50 -5.23
CA LYS A 415 -1.77 4.80 -6.15
C LYS A 415 -3.20 4.67 -5.62
N TYR A 416 -3.36 4.78 -4.31
CA TYR A 416 -4.66 4.64 -3.66
C TYR A 416 -5.14 5.98 -3.12
N GLU A 417 -6.44 6.21 -3.27
CA GLU A 417 -7.06 7.47 -2.86
C GLU A 417 -6.93 7.69 -1.34
N SER A 418 -6.75 8.95 -0.96
CA SER A 418 -7.01 9.45 0.39
C SER A 418 -8.11 10.49 0.29
N VAL A 419 -9.13 10.39 1.13
CA VAL A 419 -10.34 11.21 1.02
C VAL A 419 -10.51 12.03 2.28
N PHE A 420 -10.54 13.36 2.12
CA PHE A 420 -10.90 14.27 3.19
C PHE A 420 -12.41 14.27 3.40
N CYS A 421 -12.84 14.17 4.65
CA CYS A 421 -14.19 14.47 5.08
C CYS A 421 -14.13 15.69 5.98
N VAL A 422 -14.60 16.84 5.48
CA VAL A 422 -14.65 18.09 6.25
C VAL A 422 -15.57 17.97 7.48
N ASN A 423 -16.48 16.99 7.44
CA ASN A 423 -17.22 16.48 8.59
C ASN A 423 -18.21 17.49 9.21
N GLN A 424 -18.82 18.33 8.35
CA GLN A 424 -19.90 19.25 8.71
C GLN A 424 -21.28 18.68 8.35
N GLY A 425 -22.33 19.30 8.90
CA GLY A 425 -23.72 18.88 8.72
C GLY A 425 -24.23 17.96 9.83
N SER A 426 -25.39 17.34 9.57
CA SER A 426 -26.04 16.40 10.49
C SER A 426 -25.25 15.11 10.62
N HIS A 427 -25.50 14.37 11.72
CA HIS A 427 -24.85 13.06 11.93
C HIS A 427 -25.04 12.10 10.74
N ARG A 428 -26.25 12.07 10.17
CA ARG A 428 -26.58 11.22 9.03
C ARG A 428 -25.77 11.57 7.78
N GLU A 429 -25.65 12.86 7.46
CA GLU A 429 -24.88 13.33 6.29
C GLU A 429 -23.39 13.02 6.45
N ARG A 430 -22.83 13.27 7.65
CA ARG A 430 -21.44 12.94 7.98
C ARG A 430 -21.18 11.44 7.87
N MET A 431 -22.11 10.63 8.35
CA MET A 431 -22.04 9.16 8.27
C MET A 431 -22.06 8.66 6.82
N GLU A 432 -22.94 9.20 6.00
CA GLU A 432 -23.03 8.86 4.58
C GLU A 432 -21.75 9.28 3.82
N ALA A 433 -21.26 10.50 4.05
CA ALA A 433 -20.01 10.99 3.46
C ALA A 433 -18.82 10.11 3.85
N PHE A 434 -18.72 9.71 5.12
CA PHE A 434 -17.68 8.81 5.61
C PHE A 434 -17.75 7.43 4.95
N MET A 435 -18.93 6.80 4.92
CA MET A 435 -19.10 5.50 4.24
C MET A 435 -18.78 5.58 2.76
N ASN A 436 -19.14 6.68 2.09
CA ASN A 436 -18.79 6.91 0.69
C ASN A 436 -17.28 7.07 0.50
N ALA A 437 -16.59 7.76 1.41
CA ALA A 437 -15.13 7.83 1.40
C ALA A 437 -14.48 6.44 1.50
N VAL A 438 -14.95 5.59 2.42
CA VAL A 438 -14.49 4.19 2.56
C VAL A 438 -14.73 3.40 1.27
N ARG A 439 -15.93 3.48 0.69
CA ARG A 439 -16.26 2.79 -0.58
C ARG A 439 -15.38 3.26 -1.73
N ARG A 440 -15.13 4.56 -1.85
CA ARG A 440 -14.25 5.13 -2.89
C ARG A 440 -12.83 4.58 -2.79
N ILE A 441 -12.30 4.52 -1.57
CA ILE A 441 -10.96 3.96 -1.36
C ILE A 441 -10.92 2.47 -1.72
N TYR A 442 -11.91 1.68 -1.29
CA TYR A 442 -12.01 0.28 -1.68
C TYR A 442 -12.16 0.12 -3.21
N ALA A 443 -12.91 1.00 -3.87
CA ALA A 443 -13.09 0.99 -5.32
C ALA A 443 -11.79 1.34 -6.05
N SER A 444 -10.90 2.16 -5.46
CA SER A 444 -9.60 2.51 -6.07
C SER A 444 -8.67 1.30 -6.23
N SER A 445 -8.86 0.23 -5.45
CA SER A 445 -8.13 -1.04 -5.62
C SER A 445 -8.43 -1.75 -6.94
N MET A 446 -9.55 -1.41 -7.59
CA MET A 446 -10.00 -1.97 -8.86
C MET A 446 -9.70 -1.04 -10.04
N SER A 447 -8.93 0.04 -9.84
CA SER A 447 -8.56 0.96 -10.91
C SER A 447 -7.59 0.31 -11.90
N GLU A 448 -7.72 0.66 -13.18
CA GLU A 448 -6.81 0.19 -14.22
C GLU A 448 -5.34 0.53 -13.90
N GLU A 449 -5.10 1.71 -13.31
CA GLU A 449 -3.76 2.15 -12.89
C GLU A 449 -3.16 1.25 -11.80
N ALA A 450 -3.96 0.91 -10.77
CA ALA A 450 -3.52 0.02 -9.69
C ALA A 450 -3.26 -1.40 -10.21
N LEU A 451 -4.17 -1.96 -11.00
CA LEU A 451 -4.07 -3.31 -11.53
C LEU A 451 -2.92 -3.45 -12.54
N THR A 452 -2.76 -2.48 -13.45
CA THR A 452 -1.64 -2.45 -14.41
C THR A 452 -0.30 -2.32 -13.69
N TYR A 453 -0.23 -1.54 -12.61
CA TYR A 453 0.98 -1.48 -11.80
C TYR A 453 1.33 -2.84 -11.19
N ARG A 454 0.35 -3.53 -10.61
CA ARG A 454 0.54 -4.86 -10.04
C ARG A 454 0.99 -5.87 -11.08
N ALA A 455 0.41 -5.81 -12.28
CA ALA A 455 0.81 -6.62 -13.42
C ALA A 455 2.29 -6.39 -13.78
N ARG A 456 2.71 -5.12 -13.93
CA ARG A 456 4.09 -4.76 -14.27
C ARG A 456 5.11 -5.21 -13.22
N ARG A 457 4.72 -5.25 -11.95
CA ARG A 457 5.59 -5.69 -10.85
C ARG A 457 5.53 -7.20 -10.59
N GLY A 458 4.69 -7.95 -11.31
CA GLY A 458 4.52 -9.38 -11.10
C GLY A 458 3.90 -9.74 -9.75
N ILE A 459 3.02 -8.88 -9.22
CA ILE A 459 2.39 -9.02 -7.90
C ILE A 459 0.85 -9.10 -7.97
N LEU A 460 0.31 -9.57 -9.09
CA LEU A 460 -1.14 -9.77 -9.27
C LEU A 460 -1.68 -10.90 -8.39
N ASP A 461 -0.91 -11.96 -8.23
CA ASP A 461 -1.26 -13.16 -7.46
C ASP A 461 -1.12 -12.97 -5.94
N ILE A 462 -0.32 -11.97 -5.54
CA ILE A 462 -0.11 -11.58 -4.15
C ILE A 462 -1.39 -10.97 -3.53
N ASP A 463 -1.72 -11.39 -2.32
CA ASP A 463 -2.94 -11.03 -1.60
C ASP A 463 -2.94 -9.58 -1.10
N GLU A 464 -3.65 -8.68 -1.79
CA GLU A 464 -3.74 -7.27 -1.41
C GLU A 464 -4.85 -7.00 -0.38
N GLN A 465 -4.43 -6.77 0.85
CA GLN A 465 -5.31 -6.38 1.94
C GLN A 465 -5.33 -4.86 2.12
N MET A 466 -6.52 -4.26 2.03
CA MET A 466 -6.71 -2.82 2.22
C MET A 466 -7.24 -2.55 3.63
N ALA A 467 -6.34 -2.15 4.53
CA ALA A 467 -6.74 -1.50 5.78
C ALA A 467 -6.90 0.00 5.54
N LEU A 468 -7.57 0.70 6.46
CA LEU A 468 -7.74 2.16 6.37
C LEU A 468 -7.29 2.85 7.65
N LEU A 469 -6.63 3.97 7.47
CA LEU A 469 -6.22 4.88 8.53
C LEU A 469 -7.16 6.09 8.53
N VAL A 470 -7.94 6.25 9.59
CA VAL A 470 -8.83 7.40 9.79
C VAL A 470 -8.17 8.33 10.78
N GLN A 471 -7.83 9.54 10.36
CA GLN A 471 -7.11 10.51 11.20
C GLN A 471 -7.88 11.80 11.32
N ARG A 472 -7.77 12.45 12.49
CA ARG A 472 -8.09 13.87 12.59
C ARG A 472 -7.13 14.65 11.71
N VAL A 473 -7.66 15.55 10.88
CA VAL A 473 -6.81 16.43 10.05
C VAL A 473 -6.07 17.38 10.98
N SER A 474 -4.74 17.44 10.84
CA SER A 474 -3.92 18.42 11.57
C SER A 474 -4.19 19.81 11.02
N GLY A 475 -4.45 20.77 11.90
CA GLY A 475 -4.64 22.16 11.52
C GLY A 475 -5.41 22.97 12.55
N ALA A 476 -5.66 24.22 12.19
CA ALA A 476 -6.47 25.14 12.96
C ALA A 476 -7.59 25.72 12.08
N GLN A 477 -8.66 26.17 12.74
CA GLN A 477 -9.75 26.89 12.09
C GLN A 477 -9.44 28.39 12.05
N TYR A 478 -9.50 28.97 10.85
CA TYR A 478 -9.40 30.39 10.59
C TYR A 478 -10.65 30.86 9.84
N GLY A 479 -11.60 31.46 10.56
CA GLY A 479 -12.92 31.77 9.99
C GLY A 479 -13.64 30.49 9.55
N HIS A 480 -13.96 30.39 8.26
CA HIS A 480 -14.58 29.21 7.64
C HIS A 480 -13.57 28.24 7.01
N LEU A 481 -12.26 28.52 7.08
CA LEU A 481 -11.21 27.67 6.51
C LEU A 481 -10.52 26.86 7.60
N PHE A 482 -10.17 25.61 7.31
CA PHE A 482 -9.41 24.72 8.20
C PHE A 482 -8.21 24.14 7.48
N TYR A 483 -7.01 24.35 8.02
CA TYR A 483 -5.75 23.86 7.45
C TYR A 483 -4.59 23.98 8.45
N PRO A 484 -3.50 23.21 8.30
CA PRO A 484 -2.26 23.43 9.02
C PRO A 484 -1.48 24.57 8.37
N GLN A 485 -0.73 25.33 9.18
CA GLN A 485 0.04 26.47 8.66
C GLN A 485 1.16 26.03 7.72
N VAL A 486 1.82 24.90 8.02
CA VAL A 486 2.86 24.33 7.17
C VAL A 486 2.65 22.83 7.02
N ALA A 487 2.90 22.31 5.83
CA ALA A 487 2.99 20.88 5.55
C ALA A 487 4.22 20.58 4.70
N GLY A 488 4.68 19.34 4.70
CA GLY A 488 5.82 18.98 3.87
C GLY A 488 6.13 17.50 3.79
N VAL A 489 7.03 17.20 2.86
CA VAL A 489 7.64 15.88 2.66
C VAL A 489 9.13 16.02 2.89
N GLY A 490 9.66 15.29 3.87
CA GLY A 490 11.06 15.26 4.24
C GLY A 490 11.71 13.95 3.81
N ILE A 491 12.82 14.03 3.09
CA ILE A 491 13.62 12.86 2.69
C ILE A 491 14.95 12.94 3.44
N SER A 492 15.35 11.88 4.13
CA SER A 492 16.61 11.84 4.89
C SER A 492 17.87 11.89 4.01
N PHE A 493 17.68 11.78 2.70
CA PHE A 493 18.67 11.94 1.65
C PHE A 493 18.20 13.02 0.66
N ASN A 494 19.10 13.90 0.23
CA ASN A 494 18.81 14.93 -0.76
C ASN A 494 19.24 14.47 -2.17
N PRO A 495 18.31 14.06 -3.04
CA PRO A 495 18.61 13.76 -4.44
C PRO A 495 18.86 15.02 -5.30
N TYR A 496 18.66 16.22 -4.74
CA TYR A 496 18.75 17.48 -5.46
C TYR A 496 19.89 18.33 -4.93
N VAL A 497 21.06 18.18 -5.53
CA VAL A 497 22.28 18.89 -5.17
C VAL A 497 22.55 19.97 -6.22
N TRP A 498 21.92 21.13 -6.08
CA TRP A 498 22.07 22.23 -7.05
C TRP A 498 23.28 23.14 -6.76
N CYS A 499 23.96 22.94 -5.64
CA CYS A 499 25.14 23.70 -5.22
C CYS A 499 26.10 22.76 -4.47
N GLU A 500 27.41 22.94 -4.65
CA GLU A 500 28.45 22.12 -4.01
C GLU A 500 28.40 22.15 -2.47
N SER A 501 27.86 23.21 -1.87
CA SER A 501 27.71 23.33 -0.42
C SER A 501 26.58 22.47 0.16
N ILE A 502 25.77 21.83 -0.68
CA ILE A 502 24.64 20.98 -0.25
C ILE A 502 25.16 19.56 -0.03
N ASP A 503 25.10 19.09 1.22
CA ASP A 503 25.43 17.70 1.55
C ASP A 503 24.23 16.80 1.24
N PRO A 504 24.35 15.83 0.30
CA PRO A 504 23.29 14.87 0.00
C PRO A 504 22.81 14.11 1.24
N ARG A 505 23.69 13.85 2.20
CA ARG A 505 23.40 13.06 3.41
C ARG A 505 22.65 13.84 4.49
N ALA A 506 22.54 15.16 4.35
CA ALA A 506 21.80 15.99 5.30
C ALA A 506 20.28 15.91 5.11
N GLY A 507 19.82 15.48 3.94
CA GLY A 507 18.40 15.39 3.59
C GLY A 507 17.81 16.69 3.03
N VAL A 508 16.56 16.60 2.58
CA VAL A 508 15.82 17.69 1.93
C VAL A 508 14.37 17.69 2.34
N VAL A 509 13.75 18.87 2.36
CA VAL A 509 12.31 19.02 2.60
C VAL A 509 11.66 19.78 1.47
N ARG A 510 10.50 19.29 1.00
CA ARG A 510 9.54 20.04 0.19
C ARG A 510 8.48 20.61 1.11
N MET A 511 8.43 21.93 1.26
CA MET A 511 7.52 22.63 2.18
C MET A 511 6.44 23.40 1.41
N VAL A 512 5.23 23.37 1.95
CA VAL A 512 4.06 24.12 1.45
C VAL A 512 3.30 24.77 2.62
N PHE A 513 2.54 25.81 2.32
CA PHE A 513 1.56 26.43 3.19
C PHE A 513 0.19 25.77 2.96
N GLY A 514 -0.57 25.50 4.02
CA GLY A 514 -1.84 24.77 3.93
C GLY A 514 -1.67 23.25 3.95
N LEU A 515 -2.65 22.53 3.40
CA LEU A 515 -2.65 21.06 3.38
C LEU A 515 -1.46 20.50 2.56
N GLY A 516 -0.96 19.32 2.96
CA GLY A 516 0.22 18.69 2.36
C GLY A 516 0.03 18.05 0.98
N THR A 517 -1.17 18.11 0.40
CA THR A 517 -1.50 17.56 -0.93
C THR A 517 -0.51 18.03 -1.99
N ARG A 518 -0.16 19.33 -2.00
CA ARG A 518 0.78 19.92 -2.97
C ARG A 518 2.25 19.63 -2.68
N ALA A 519 2.58 19.18 -1.48
CA ALA A 519 3.94 18.71 -1.18
C ALA A 519 4.18 17.30 -1.75
N VAL A 520 3.13 16.48 -1.73
CA VAL A 520 3.11 15.08 -2.21
C VAL A 520 2.89 15.04 -3.73
N GLU A 521 1.84 15.69 -4.22
CA GLU A 521 1.50 15.76 -5.65
C GLU A 521 2.31 16.86 -6.33
N ARG A 522 3.01 16.50 -7.40
CA ARG A 522 3.75 17.47 -8.22
C ARG A 522 2.87 17.97 -9.33
N SER A 523 2.72 19.28 -9.43
CA SER A 523 1.92 19.94 -10.47
C SER A 523 2.79 20.92 -11.23
N SER A 524 2.66 20.96 -12.56
CA SER A 524 3.46 21.86 -13.41
C SER A 524 3.11 23.34 -13.24
N ASP A 525 2.05 23.68 -12.49
CA ASP A 525 1.50 25.02 -12.36
C ASP A 525 1.73 25.69 -10.99
N ASP A 526 2.51 25.07 -10.09
CA ASP A 526 2.81 25.60 -8.76
C ASP A 526 4.07 24.97 -8.17
N PHE A 527 4.73 25.65 -7.23
CA PHE A 527 6.07 25.26 -6.77
C PHE A 527 6.16 25.17 -5.25
N ALA A 528 6.44 23.97 -4.74
CA ALA A 528 6.76 23.78 -3.33
C ALA A 528 8.15 24.35 -3.00
N ARG A 529 8.33 24.89 -1.79
CA ARG A 529 9.63 25.40 -1.35
C ARG A 529 10.55 24.22 -1.03
N LEU A 530 11.57 24.00 -1.87
CA LEU A 530 12.62 23.02 -1.60
C LEU A 530 13.65 23.60 -0.62
N VAL A 531 13.96 22.85 0.43
CA VAL A 531 14.85 23.25 1.53
C VAL A 531 15.90 22.17 1.74
N ALA A 532 17.15 22.45 1.34
CA ALA A 532 18.28 21.62 1.72
C ALA A 532 18.52 21.75 3.22
N LEU A 533 18.46 20.63 3.95
CA LEU A 533 18.43 20.70 5.41
C LEU A 533 19.70 21.30 5.98
N ASN A 534 20.87 21.07 5.38
CA ASN A 534 22.15 21.66 5.81
C ASN A 534 22.31 23.15 5.47
N ALA A 535 21.56 23.67 4.50
CA ALA A 535 21.65 25.05 4.05
C ALA A 535 20.27 25.64 3.68
N PRO A 536 19.39 25.88 4.66
CA PRO A 536 17.97 26.15 4.42
C PRO A 536 17.67 27.46 3.68
N ALA A 537 18.57 28.44 3.84
CA ALA A 537 18.47 29.76 3.20
C ALA A 537 18.88 29.74 1.72
N LEU A 538 19.59 28.69 1.26
CA LEU A 538 20.00 28.61 -0.15
C LEU A 538 18.78 28.38 -1.05
N ARG A 539 18.73 29.11 -2.15
CA ARG A 539 17.70 28.99 -3.18
C ARG A 539 18.34 28.66 -4.52
N PRO A 540 17.70 27.83 -5.35
CA PRO A 540 18.07 27.73 -6.76
C PRO A 540 17.66 29.00 -7.54
N GLU A 541 16.64 29.75 -7.10
CA GLU A 541 16.22 30.99 -7.75
C GLU A 541 17.13 32.19 -7.41
N THR A 542 17.55 32.94 -8.43
CA THR A 542 18.37 34.14 -8.29
C THR A 542 17.54 35.42 -8.42
N GLY A 543 17.35 36.16 -7.32
CA GLY A 543 16.63 37.45 -7.31
C GLY A 543 15.12 37.35 -7.05
N MET A 544 14.51 38.48 -6.63
CA MET A 544 13.15 38.49 -6.07
C MET A 544 12.04 38.25 -7.11
N GLN A 545 12.26 38.69 -8.37
CA GLN A 545 11.34 38.40 -9.48
C GLN A 545 11.21 36.91 -9.76
N GLU A 546 12.32 36.18 -9.69
CA GLU A 546 12.35 34.75 -9.96
C GLU A 546 11.67 33.99 -8.82
N VAL A 547 11.93 34.39 -7.56
CA VAL A 547 11.24 33.87 -6.37
C VAL A 547 9.73 34.03 -6.46
N ARG A 548 9.22 35.19 -6.88
CA ARG A 548 7.77 35.43 -7.07
C ARG A 548 7.12 34.52 -8.11
N ARG A 549 7.91 34.09 -9.11
CA ARG A 549 7.43 33.25 -10.20
C ARG A 549 7.43 31.76 -9.84
N PHE A 550 8.36 31.34 -8.98
CA PHE A 550 8.58 29.96 -8.55
C PHE A 550 8.38 29.81 -7.05
N THR A 551 7.22 30.29 -6.61
CA THR A 551 6.73 30.14 -5.25
C THR A 551 5.34 29.55 -5.31
N GLN A 552 4.89 29.00 -4.19
CA GLN A 552 3.56 28.51 -4.04
C GLN A 552 2.55 29.67 -4.16
N ARG A 553 1.55 29.52 -5.02
CA ARG A 553 0.46 30.49 -5.21
C ARG A 553 -0.89 29.93 -4.81
N LYS A 554 -1.08 28.62 -4.97
CA LYS A 554 -2.32 27.93 -4.63
C LYS A 554 -2.15 27.18 -3.32
N VAL A 555 -3.20 27.20 -2.51
CA VAL A 555 -3.23 26.61 -1.18
C VAL A 555 -4.47 25.75 -1.10
N ASP A 556 -4.26 24.49 -0.73
CA ASP A 556 -5.35 23.57 -0.48
C ASP A 556 -5.80 23.72 0.98
N VAL A 557 -7.10 23.93 1.17
CA VAL A 557 -7.75 24.18 2.46
C VAL A 557 -9.07 23.43 2.53
N LEU A 558 -9.53 23.12 3.74
CA LEU A 558 -10.88 22.60 3.95
C LEU A 558 -11.84 23.77 4.21
N ASN A 559 -12.85 23.92 3.37
CA ASN A 559 -13.89 24.92 3.57
C ASN A 559 -15.03 24.32 4.40
N LEU A 560 -15.21 24.82 5.62
CA LEU A 560 -16.21 24.34 6.58
C LEU A 560 -17.63 24.73 6.18
N GLU A 561 -17.83 25.80 5.41
CA GLU A 561 -19.16 26.22 4.96
C GLU A 561 -19.65 25.36 3.80
N THR A 562 -18.80 25.12 2.79
CA THR A 562 -19.15 24.29 1.64
C THR A 562 -18.95 22.79 1.91
N ASN A 563 -18.29 22.43 3.01
CA ASN A 563 -17.97 21.05 3.41
C ASN A 563 -17.09 20.31 2.39
N GLU A 564 -16.19 21.04 1.73
CA GLU A 564 -15.36 20.55 0.63
C GLU A 564 -13.87 20.92 0.78
N LEU A 565 -13.00 20.11 0.15
CA LEU A 565 -11.62 20.47 -0.10
C LEU A 565 -11.58 21.47 -1.25
N THR A 566 -11.03 22.67 -1.03
CA THR A 566 -10.94 23.72 -2.06
C THR A 566 -9.50 24.20 -2.23
N THR A 567 -9.16 24.55 -3.47
CA THR A 567 -7.88 25.17 -3.80
C THR A 567 -8.08 26.66 -4.03
N ASN A 568 -7.45 27.49 -3.19
CA ASN A 568 -7.60 28.94 -3.21
C ASN A 568 -6.24 29.61 -3.45
N LEU A 569 -6.24 30.83 -3.98
CA LEU A 569 -5.02 31.64 -4.04
C LEU A 569 -4.59 32.04 -2.63
N PHE A 570 -3.28 32.04 -2.36
CA PHE A 570 -2.72 32.38 -1.05
C PHE A 570 -3.20 33.74 -0.53
N SER A 571 -3.28 34.75 -1.40
CA SER A 571 -3.79 36.08 -1.07
C SER A 571 -5.25 36.06 -0.58
N GLY A 572 -6.08 35.18 -1.17
CA GLY A 572 -7.46 34.97 -0.73
C GLY A 572 -7.55 34.22 0.60
N VAL A 573 -6.65 33.25 0.84
CA VAL A 573 -6.59 32.49 2.09
C VAL A 573 -6.23 33.40 3.26
N ILE A 574 -5.20 34.25 3.13
CA ILE A 574 -4.82 35.19 4.20
C ILE A 574 -5.99 36.13 4.54
N LYS A 575 -6.63 36.71 3.53
CA LYS A 575 -7.78 37.62 3.73
C LYS A 575 -8.92 36.97 4.50
N ASN A 576 -9.16 35.69 4.26
CA ASN A 576 -10.23 34.92 4.91
C ASN A 576 -9.77 34.19 6.19
N SER A 577 -8.54 34.44 6.67
CA SER A 577 -7.98 33.76 7.82
C SER A 577 -7.69 34.73 8.98
N PRO A 578 -8.72 35.22 9.68
CA PRO A 578 -8.53 36.14 10.80
C PRO A 578 -7.70 35.47 11.91
N GLY A 579 -6.75 36.21 12.48
CA GLY A 579 -5.89 35.73 13.58
C GLY A 579 -4.68 34.89 13.14
N LEU A 580 -4.49 34.65 11.84
CA LEU A 580 -3.25 34.06 11.32
C LEU A 580 -2.10 35.09 11.44
N PRO A 581 -0.95 34.76 12.06
CA PRO A 581 0.24 35.61 12.04
C PRO A 581 0.91 35.53 10.65
N ALA A 582 0.25 36.10 9.65
CA ALA A 582 0.58 35.87 8.25
C ALA A 582 2.01 36.35 7.91
N ASP A 583 2.48 37.44 8.52
CA ASP A 583 3.83 38.03 8.32
C ASP A 583 4.97 37.07 8.65
N PHE A 584 4.69 35.97 9.36
CA PHE A 584 5.66 34.91 9.64
C PHE A 584 5.94 33.99 8.43
N PHE A 585 5.03 33.91 7.45
CA PHE A 585 5.08 32.95 6.36
C PHE A 585 5.44 33.57 4.99
N TYR A 586 5.11 34.84 4.78
CA TYR A 586 5.37 35.55 3.53
C TYR A 586 6.32 36.74 3.72
N ALA A 587 6.99 37.14 2.64
CA ALA A 587 7.75 38.38 2.60
C ALA A 587 6.97 39.44 1.81
N LEU A 588 6.97 40.67 2.31
CA LEU A 588 6.58 41.85 1.52
C LEU A 588 7.80 42.33 0.74
N ASP A 589 7.59 42.65 -0.52
CA ASP A 589 8.63 43.22 -1.37
C ASP A 589 8.69 44.74 -1.16
N GLU A 590 9.70 45.17 -0.39
CA GLU A 590 9.88 46.58 -0.04
C GLU A 590 10.21 47.44 -1.27
N GLU A 591 10.87 46.92 -2.31
CA GLU A 591 11.19 47.67 -3.53
C GLU A 591 9.92 47.98 -4.32
N LEU A 592 9.03 47.01 -4.52
CA LEU A 592 7.72 47.27 -5.13
C LEU A 592 6.82 48.12 -4.24
N SER A 593 6.88 47.95 -2.91
CA SER A 593 6.14 48.80 -1.96
C SER A 593 6.58 50.26 -1.98
N ASN A 594 7.83 50.53 -2.33
CA ASN A 594 8.34 51.89 -2.49
C ASN A 594 8.01 52.47 -3.87
N LEU A 595 7.93 51.65 -4.93
CA LEU A 595 7.55 52.07 -6.28
C LEU A 595 6.04 52.36 -6.42
N THR A 596 5.15 51.59 -5.78
CA THR A 596 3.69 51.79 -5.86
C THR A 596 3.17 52.92 -4.96
N ARG A 597 3.97 53.40 -3.99
CA ARG A 597 3.64 54.59 -3.18
C ARG A 597 3.57 55.88 -4.01
N GLY A 598 4.09 55.90 -5.24
CA GLY A 598 4.13 57.06 -6.12
C GLY A 598 3.12 57.08 -7.29
N SER A 599 2.26 56.07 -7.45
CA SER A 599 1.33 55.94 -8.58
C SER A 599 -0.13 55.78 -8.14
N ASP A 600 -1.06 56.52 -8.75
CA ASP A 600 -2.52 56.51 -8.49
C ASP A 600 -3.21 55.14 -8.78
N HIS A 601 -2.49 54.19 -9.37
CA HIS A 601 -2.93 52.81 -9.53
C HIS A 601 -2.35 51.94 -8.42
N GLN A 602 -3.08 51.84 -7.31
CA GLN A 602 -2.81 50.89 -6.22
C GLN A 602 -3.22 49.47 -6.64
N GLU A 603 -2.43 48.82 -7.49
CA GLU A 603 -2.51 47.34 -7.52
C GLU A 603 -1.94 46.82 -6.20
N PRO A 604 -2.72 46.06 -5.40
CA PRO A 604 -2.23 45.53 -4.13
C PRO A 604 -1.07 44.55 -4.40
N ILE A 605 0.06 44.79 -3.74
CA ILE A 605 1.24 43.93 -3.86
C ILE A 605 0.89 42.54 -3.35
N GLU A 606 1.01 41.53 -4.22
CA GLU A 606 0.70 40.16 -3.85
C GLU A 606 1.75 39.61 -2.86
N PRO A 607 1.32 39.08 -1.70
CA PRO A 607 2.22 38.51 -0.72
C PRO A 607 2.89 37.25 -1.29
N THR A 608 4.20 37.16 -1.18
CA THR A 608 4.99 36.04 -1.72
C THR A 608 5.44 35.11 -0.60
N LEU A 609 5.03 33.84 -0.66
CA LEU A 609 5.46 32.82 0.28
C LEU A 609 6.98 32.65 0.24
N SER A 610 7.61 32.75 1.42
CA SER A 610 9.08 32.70 1.54
C SER A 610 9.55 31.75 2.63
N PHE A 611 8.78 31.60 3.73
CA PHE A 611 9.17 30.88 4.95
C PHE A 611 10.49 31.35 5.58
N GLN A 612 11.00 32.54 5.20
CA GLN A 612 12.31 33.00 5.65
C GLN A 612 12.38 33.14 7.18
N SER A 613 11.32 33.68 7.79
CA SER A 613 11.22 33.84 9.24
C SER A 613 11.30 32.49 9.97
N ILE A 614 10.73 31.42 9.42
CA ILE A 614 10.85 30.06 9.98
C ILE A 614 12.31 29.60 9.98
N PHE A 615 13.06 29.87 8.91
CA PHE A 615 14.47 29.45 8.82
C PHE A 615 15.38 30.26 9.74
N SER A 616 15.08 31.54 10.00
CA SER A 616 15.92 32.40 10.83
C SER A 616 15.52 32.45 12.32
N GLN A 617 14.25 32.21 12.64
CA GLN A 617 13.69 32.47 13.98
C GLN A 617 13.15 31.20 14.66
N SER A 618 13.13 30.04 13.97
CA SER A 618 12.66 28.78 14.55
C SER A 618 13.69 27.66 14.44
N LYS A 619 13.58 26.64 15.30
CA LYS A 619 14.42 25.44 15.27
C LYS A 619 13.84 24.33 14.38
N LEU A 620 12.78 24.61 13.62
CA LEU A 620 12.01 23.59 12.90
C LEU A 620 12.89 22.76 11.97
N ILE A 621 13.79 23.41 11.22
CA ILE A 621 14.63 22.71 10.24
C ILE A 621 15.66 21.81 10.91
N ASP A 622 16.24 22.24 12.03
CA ASP A 622 17.16 21.41 12.81
C ASP A 622 16.43 20.21 13.42
N ASP A 623 15.21 20.42 13.91
CA ASP A 623 14.37 19.33 14.44
C ASP A 623 13.98 18.35 13.34
N ILE A 624 13.58 18.79 12.15
CA ILE A 624 13.28 17.90 11.03
C ILE A 624 14.53 17.13 10.59
N ARG A 625 15.69 17.78 10.55
CA ARG A 625 16.96 17.10 10.23
C ARG A 625 17.25 15.99 11.23
N GLU A 626 17.11 16.28 12.51
CA GLU A 626 17.33 15.29 13.57
C GLU A 626 16.28 14.18 13.56
N MET A 627 15.02 14.49 13.27
CA MET A 627 13.95 13.51 13.07
C MET A 627 14.31 12.51 11.98
N LEU A 628 14.68 13.02 10.79
CA LEU A 628 15.03 12.19 9.64
C LEU A 628 16.29 11.36 9.89
N ARG A 629 17.29 11.92 10.59
CA ARG A 629 18.51 11.21 11.00
C ARG A 629 18.19 10.04 11.93
N ILE A 630 17.39 10.27 12.97
CA ILE A 630 16.97 9.24 13.93
C ILE A 630 16.22 8.11 13.22
N LEU A 631 15.26 8.48 12.36
CA LEU A 631 14.45 7.51 11.63
C LEU A 631 15.30 6.70 10.64
N GLN A 632 16.17 7.35 9.87
CA GLN A 632 17.10 6.65 8.96
C GLN A 632 17.98 5.64 9.70
N GLN A 633 18.51 6.00 10.87
CA GLN A 633 19.34 5.11 11.68
C GLN A 633 18.54 3.91 12.21
N ALA A 634 17.31 4.14 12.68
CA ALA A 634 16.46 3.06 13.18
C ALA A 634 16.03 2.09 12.06
N TYR A 635 15.66 2.62 10.89
CA TYR A 635 15.29 1.80 9.72
C TYR A 635 16.49 1.15 9.03
N ASN A 636 17.72 1.60 9.32
CA ASN A 636 18.94 1.26 8.59
C ASN A 636 18.80 1.45 7.07
N HIS A 637 18.05 2.47 6.68
CA HIS A 637 17.71 2.80 5.29
C HIS A 637 17.30 4.28 5.23
N PRO A 638 17.64 5.05 4.18
CA PRO A 638 17.02 6.34 3.94
C PRO A 638 15.49 6.28 4.05
N VAL A 639 14.88 7.32 4.60
CA VAL A 639 13.43 7.40 4.86
C VAL A 639 12.81 8.63 4.20
N ASP A 640 11.51 8.52 3.94
CA ASP A 640 10.62 9.56 3.45
C ASP A 640 9.49 9.74 4.47
N VAL A 641 9.26 10.99 4.90
CA VAL A 641 8.35 11.36 5.99
C VAL A 641 7.43 12.48 5.55
N GLU A 642 6.12 12.25 5.67
CA GLU A 642 5.11 13.29 5.51
C GLU A 642 4.75 13.89 6.88
N PHE A 643 4.69 15.22 6.97
CA PHE A 643 4.39 15.90 8.20
C PHE A 643 3.61 17.20 8.01
N THR A 644 2.97 17.66 9.08
CA THR A 644 2.39 19.01 9.21
C THR A 644 2.96 19.70 10.45
N VAL A 645 2.91 21.03 10.46
CA VAL A 645 3.40 21.86 11.56
C VAL A 645 2.36 22.93 11.88
N ASN A 646 2.02 23.02 13.16
CA ASN A 646 1.17 24.06 13.71
C ASN A 646 1.99 24.90 14.71
N PHE A 647 2.06 26.21 14.46
CA PHE A 647 2.72 27.19 15.31
C PHE A 647 1.71 27.81 16.28
N PHE A 648 2.11 27.88 17.54
CA PHE A 648 1.42 28.55 18.65
C PHE A 648 2.14 29.85 19.07
N GLY A 649 3.17 30.24 18.31
CA GLY A 649 4.04 31.40 18.49
C GLY A 649 5.27 31.26 17.56
N MET A 650 6.14 32.27 17.50
CA MET A 650 7.31 32.24 16.59
C MET A 650 8.30 31.09 16.88
N GLU A 651 8.48 30.75 18.16
CA GLU A 651 9.38 29.66 18.58
C GLU A 651 8.66 28.38 19.03
N SER A 652 7.33 28.44 19.18
CA SER A 652 6.52 27.33 19.71
C SER A 652 5.72 26.68 18.60
N TYR A 653 6.05 25.43 18.29
CA TYR A 653 5.33 24.64 17.29
C TYR A 653 5.17 23.19 17.73
N LYS A 654 4.25 22.50 17.05
CA LYS A 654 4.10 21.05 17.13
C LYS A 654 4.20 20.46 15.73
N ILE A 655 4.88 19.33 15.62
CA ILE A 655 5.01 18.56 14.38
C ILE A 655 4.04 17.37 14.46
N ASN A 656 3.22 17.18 13.46
CA ASN A 656 2.44 15.96 13.31
C ASN A 656 3.05 15.09 12.22
N LEU A 657 3.54 13.92 12.60
CA LEU A 657 4.04 12.92 11.67
C LEU A 657 2.86 12.14 11.11
N LEU A 658 2.64 12.24 9.79
CA LEU A 658 1.50 11.66 9.09
C LEU A 658 1.86 10.33 8.42
N GLN A 659 3.09 10.18 7.94
CA GLN A 659 3.58 8.98 7.28
C GLN A 659 5.09 8.88 7.42
N CYS A 660 5.62 7.66 7.49
CA CYS A 660 7.06 7.39 7.45
C CYS A 660 7.28 6.06 6.74
N ARG A 661 8.14 6.06 5.71
CA ARG A 661 8.44 4.88 4.91
C ARG A 661 9.92 4.83 4.53
N PRO A 662 10.48 3.64 4.27
CA PRO A 662 11.78 3.54 3.61
C PRO A 662 11.75 4.25 2.25
N PHE A 663 12.67 5.18 2.03
CA PHE A 663 12.84 5.87 0.76
C PHE A 663 13.38 4.89 -0.29
N GLN A 664 12.65 4.69 -1.38
CA GLN A 664 13.02 3.73 -2.41
C GLN A 664 13.64 4.43 -3.63
N TYR A 665 14.60 3.75 -4.24
CA TYR A 665 15.20 4.14 -5.52
C TYR A 665 14.31 3.65 -6.68
N LYS A 666 14.28 4.37 -7.82
CA LYS A 666 13.41 4.01 -8.95
C LYS A 666 14.06 2.91 -9.83
N GLY A 667 13.54 1.69 -9.82
CA GLY A 667 14.04 0.59 -10.68
C GLY A 667 13.43 -0.78 -10.32
N ASP A 668 13.64 -1.79 -11.18
CA ASP A 668 13.15 -3.17 -10.96
C ASP A 668 14.01 -4.00 -9.99
N SER A 669 15.15 -3.44 -9.59
CA SER A 669 15.98 -3.89 -8.47
C SER A 669 16.50 -2.64 -7.77
N GLY A 670 16.87 -2.72 -6.48
CA GLY A 670 17.44 -1.58 -5.75
C GLY A 670 18.69 -1.00 -6.43
N ILE A 671 19.42 -0.07 -5.81
CA ILE A 671 20.70 0.39 -6.40
C ILE A 671 21.63 -0.82 -6.53
N GLN A 672 21.69 -1.39 -7.73
CA GLN A 672 22.77 -2.26 -8.13
C GLN A 672 23.95 -1.35 -8.44
N GLU A 673 25.13 -1.66 -7.92
CA GLU A 673 26.32 -1.05 -8.48
C GLU A 673 26.42 -1.44 -9.96
N PRO A 674 26.92 -0.53 -10.82
CA PRO A 674 27.17 -0.90 -12.21
C PRO A 674 28.05 -2.16 -12.26
N PRO A 675 27.89 -3.02 -13.28
CA PRO A 675 28.69 -4.24 -13.41
C PRO A 675 30.18 -3.96 -13.21
N THR A 676 30.85 -4.78 -12.39
CA THR A 676 32.23 -4.54 -11.91
C THR A 676 33.28 -4.55 -13.04
N SER A 677 32.91 -5.02 -14.23
CA SER A 677 33.76 -5.06 -15.42
C SER A 677 32.97 -4.64 -16.67
N LEU A 678 32.78 -3.33 -16.85
CA LEU A 678 32.33 -2.75 -18.11
C LEU A 678 33.56 -2.40 -18.96
N ASN A 679 33.60 -2.85 -20.22
CA ASN A 679 34.61 -2.34 -21.14
C ASN A 679 34.29 -0.88 -21.47
N ARG A 680 35.32 -0.04 -21.63
CA ARG A 680 35.12 1.38 -22.00
C ARG A 680 34.35 1.56 -23.30
N ASP A 681 34.47 0.62 -24.23
CA ASP A 681 33.79 0.68 -25.53
C ASP A 681 32.27 0.40 -25.42
N ASP A 682 31.84 -0.28 -24.35
CA ASP A 682 30.43 -0.59 -24.09
C ASP A 682 29.71 0.54 -23.32
N ILE A 683 30.45 1.57 -22.87
CA ILE A 683 29.93 2.71 -22.13
C ILE A 683 29.53 3.81 -23.12
N LEU A 684 28.27 4.25 -23.09
CA LEU A 684 27.82 5.42 -23.84
C LEU A 684 28.25 6.70 -23.12
N LEU A 685 27.99 6.78 -21.81
CA LEU A 685 28.41 7.91 -20.97
C LEU A 685 28.66 7.50 -19.52
N GLU A 686 29.63 8.15 -18.89
CA GLU A 686 29.91 8.11 -17.46
C GLU A 686 30.09 9.55 -16.95
N SER A 687 29.51 9.89 -15.81
CA SER A 687 29.67 11.19 -15.17
C SER A 687 29.67 11.10 -13.65
N HIS A 688 30.46 11.98 -13.01
CA HIS A 688 30.59 12.11 -11.56
C HIS A 688 30.25 13.55 -11.15
N GLY A 689 29.63 13.73 -9.98
CA GLY A 689 29.47 15.04 -9.32
C GLY A 689 28.29 15.92 -9.78
N SER A 690 27.55 15.56 -10.83
CA SER A 690 26.40 16.35 -11.31
C SER A 690 25.20 15.48 -11.68
N VAL A 691 24.75 14.66 -10.73
CA VAL A 691 23.56 13.81 -10.85
C VAL A 691 22.46 14.39 -9.97
N ILE A 692 21.43 14.97 -10.58
CA ILE A 692 20.31 15.60 -9.88
C ILE A 692 19.01 14.87 -10.21
N GLY A 693 18.31 14.46 -9.16
CA GLY A 693 17.07 13.70 -9.23
C GLY A 693 17.22 12.31 -8.62
N HIS A 694 16.10 11.60 -8.52
CA HIS A 694 16.06 10.28 -7.88
C HIS A 694 16.98 9.27 -8.56
N SER A 695 17.80 8.56 -7.77
CA SER A 695 18.59 7.42 -8.25
C SER A 695 17.67 6.43 -8.94
N ARG A 696 18.09 5.98 -10.13
CA ARG A 696 17.29 5.06 -10.93
C ARG A 696 18.11 4.15 -11.83
N VAL A 697 17.62 2.93 -12.00
CA VAL A 697 18.09 2.00 -13.04
C VAL A 697 16.98 1.86 -14.06
N VAL A 698 17.21 2.36 -15.26
CA VAL A 698 16.20 2.39 -16.33
C VAL A 698 16.78 1.90 -17.64
N ASN A 699 16.00 1.11 -18.38
CA ASN A 699 16.29 0.82 -19.77
C ASN A 699 15.83 2.01 -20.60
N ILE A 700 16.71 2.54 -21.43
CA ILE A 700 16.40 3.63 -22.35
C ILE A 700 15.84 3.00 -23.63
N ASP A 701 14.67 3.44 -24.06
CA ASP A 701 14.06 2.98 -25.31
C ASP A 701 14.43 3.88 -26.49
N ARG A 702 14.68 5.16 -26.18
CA ARG A 702 14.80 6.23 -27.17
C ARG A 702 15.76 7.32 -26.75
N ILE A 703 16.55 7.80 -27.70
CA ILE A 703 17.46 8.93 -27.52
C ILE A 703 17.13 10.03 -28.53
N ILE A 704 16.98 11.26 -28.05
CA ILE A 704 17.02 12.47 -28.87
C ILE A 704 18.38 13.12 -28.63
N TYR A 705 19.25 13.04 -29.63
CA TYR A 705 20.60 13.57 -29.57
C TYR A 705 20.73 14.83 -30.43
N VAL A 706 21.08 15.95 -29.82
CA VAL A 706 21.44 17.20 -30.52
C VAL A 706 22.96 17.23 -30.68
N VAL A 707 23.43 17.24 -31.92
CA VAL A 707 24.87 17.13 -32.24
C VAL A 707 25.58 18.46 -31.90
N PRO A 708 26.51 18.50 -30.92
CA PRO A 708 27.15 19.74 -30.47
C PRO A 708 27.85 20.53 -31.59
N ALA A 709 28.66 19.83 -32.39
CA ALA A 709 29.45 20.42 -33.46
C ALA A 709 28.60 21.11 -34.53
N VAL A 710 27.45 20.53 -34.86
CA VAL A 710 26.52 21.08 -35.85
C VAL A 710 25.70 22.21 -35.24
N TYR A 711 25.13 21.99 -34.05
CA TYR A 711 24.28 22.97 -33.37
C TYR A 711 25.03 24.30 -33.09
N GLY A 712 26.30 24.23 -32.70
CA GLY A 712 27.13 25.41 -32.44
C GLY A 712 27.40 26.30 -33.67
N GLN A 713 27.21 25.78 -34.88
CA GLN A 713 27.40 26.50 -36.16
C GLN A 713 26.10 27.06 -36.73
N LEU A 714 24.94 26.65 -36.22
CA LEU A 714 23.65 27.06 -36.76
C LEU A 714 23.33 28.55 -36.50
N PRO A 715 22.66 29.22 -37.45
CA PRO A 715 22.03 30.52 -37.24
C PRO A 715 21.05 30.52 -36.06
N LEU A 716 20.83 31.71 -35.48
CA LEU A 716 20.02 31.87 -34.28
C LEU A 716 18.55 31.42 -34.45
N ASN A 717 17.95 31.68 -35.63
CA ASN A 717 16.60 31.23 -35.95
C ASN A 717 16.49 29.70 -36.01
N ASP A 718 17.49 29.03 -36.56
CA ASP A 718 17.51 27.57 -36.67
C ASP A 718 17.63 26.91 -35.29
N ARG A 719 18.33 27.54 -34.34
CA ARG A 719 18.39 27.06 -32.95
C ARG A 719 17.04 27.08 -32.25
N TYR A 720 16.24 28.14 -32.44
CA TYR A 720 14.86 28.16 -31.95
C TYR A 720 13.98 27.12 -32.64
N SER A 721 14.18 26.89 -33.94
CA SER A 721 13.45 25.84 -34.67
C SER A 721 13.74 24.44 -34.13
N ILE A 722 14.99 24.17 -33.72
CA ILE A 722 15.40 22.91 -33.08
C ILE A 722 14.70 22.70 -31.74
N ALA A 723 14.60 23.73 -30.90
CA ALA A 723 13.88 23.63 -29.64
C ALA A 723 12.40 23.22 -29.86
N ARG A 724 11.72 23.85 -30.82
CA ARG A 724 10.34 23.52 -31.20
C ARG A 724 10.22 22.13 -31.82
N LEU A 725 11.24 21.68 -32.55
CA LEU A 725 11.31 20.33 -33.11
C LEU A 725 11.42 19.28 -32.00
N ILE A 726 12.28 19.48 -31.01
CA ILE A 726 12.41 18.60 -29.84
C ILE A 726 11.05 18.46 -29.16
N GLY A 727 10.34 19.57 -28.94
CA GLY A 727 9.00 19.55 -28.35
C GLY A 727 7.94 18.80 -29.16
N ARG A 728 8.09 18.70 -30.48
CA ARG A 728 7.20 17.85 -31.29
C ARG A 728 7.55 16.38 -31.15
N LEU A 729 8.84 16.05 -31.09
CA LEU A 729 9.34 14.68 -30.95
C LEU A 729 8.94 14.05 -29.61
N THR A 730 9.06 14.81 -28.52
CA THR A 730 8.70 14.36 -27.16
C THR A 730 7.20 14.17 -26.96
N ARG A 731 6.35 14.80 -27.78
CA ARG A 731 4.89 14.72 -27.73
C ARG A 731 4.28 13.67 -28.67
N LEU A 732 5.10 12.93 -29.42
CA LEU A 732 4.61 11.83 -30.25
C LEU A 732 3.95 10.78 -29.34
N LYS A 733 2.64 10.55 -29.52
CA LYS A 733 1.90 9.52 -28.78
C LYS A 733 2.26 8.15 -29.34
N GLU A 734 2.58 7.20 -28.46
CA GLU A 734 2.96 5.84 -28.85
C GLU A 734 2.06 4.81 -28.16
N ASN A 735 1.54 3.85 -28.95
CA ASN A 735 0.82 2.66 -28.49
C ASN A 735 1.71 1.43 -28.72
N PRO A 736 1.85 0.48 -27.77
CA PRO A 736 1.00 0.22 -26.61
C PRO A 736 1.54 0.72 -25.25
N SER A 737 2.79 1.22 -25.18
CA SER A 737 3.41 1.69 -23.94
C SER A 737 4.32 2.90 -24.17
N PRO A 738 4.39 3.85 -23.22
CA PRO A 738 5.27 5.02 -23.33
C PRO A 738 6.75 4.59 -23.28
N LYS A 739 7.54 5.02 -24.26
CA LYS A 739 8.99 4.80 -24.32
C LYS A 739 9.75 5.72 -23.36
N VAL A 740 10.70 5.17 -22.61
CA VAL A 740 11.65 5.91 -21.78
C VAL A 740 12.60 6.70 -22.69
N THR A 741 12.42 8.02 -22.74
CA THR A 741 13.18 8.91 -23.62
C THR A 741 14.28 9.64 -22.85
N MET A 742 15.49 9.62 -23.41
CA MET A 742 16.66 10.37 -22.95
C MET A 742 17.00 11.50 -23.93
N LEU A 743 17.14 12.72 -23.42
CA LEU A 743 17.65 13.86 -24.15
C LEU A 743 19.16 14.01 -23.91
N ILE A 744 19.94 14.19 -24.96
CA ILE A 744 21.37 14.48 -24.87
C ILE A 744 21.68 15.64 -25.79
N GLY A 745 22.31 16.71 -25.30
CA GLY A 745 22.69 17.82 -26.17
C GLY A 745 23.53 18.91 -25.53
N PRO A 746 23.95 19.89 -26.33
CA PRO A 746 25.00 20.83 -25.96
C PRO A 746 24.50 22.01 -25.12
N GLY A 747 25.31 22.39 -24.13
CA GLY A 747 25.12 23.58 -23.31
C GLY A 747 23.87 23.55 -22.45
N ARG A 748 23.45 24.74 -22.03
CA ARG A 748 22.34 24.99 -21.10
C ARG A 748 20.98 24.82 -21.77
N TRP A 749 20.19 23.83 -21.36
CA TRP A 749 18.82 23.65 -21.81
C TRP A 749 17.87 24.61 -21.09
N GLY A 750 16.83 25.08 -21.78
CA GLY A 750 15.87 26.04 -21.22
C GLY A 750 16.41 27.46 -20.99
N THR A 751 17.51 27.80 -21.66
CA THR A 751 18.01 29.18 -21.75
C THR A 751 17.16 30.04 -22.68
N THR A 752 16.99 31.32 -22.35
CA THR A 752 16.44 32.32 -23.28
C THR A 752 17.46 32.76 -24.35
N THR A 753 18.75 32.46 -24.11
CA THR A 753 19.88 32.84 -24.96
C THR A 753 20.45 31.60 -25.68
N PRO A 754 20.13 31.37 -26.97
CA PRO A 754 20.53 30.16 -27.72
C PRO A 754 22.04 30.01 -27.96
N SER A 755 22.85 31.03 -27.64
CA SER A 755 24.31 30.93 -27.66
C SER A 755 24.88 30.16 -26.47
N LEU A 756 24.10 29.97 -25.40
CA LEU A 756 24.49 29.23 -24.20
C LEU A 756 23.98 27.79 -24.20
N GLY A 757 23.05 27.42 -25.10
CA GLY A 757 22.50 26.08 -25.21
C GLY A 757 21.18 26.01 -26.00
N VAL A 758 20.31 25.05 -25.66
CA VAL A 758 19.07 24.76 -26.39
C VAL A 758 17.86 25.47 -25.74
N PRO A 759 17.18 26.40 -26.45
CA PRO A 759 16.11 27.22 -25.88
C PRO A 759 14.74 26.49 -25.84
N VAL A 760 14.70 25.28 -25.28
CA VAL A 760 13.45 24.53 -25.07
C VAL A 760 12.61 25.11 -23.93
N SER A 761 11.30 24.93 -23.99
CA SER A 761 10.40 25.17 -22.87
C SER A 761 10.08 23.86 -22.14
N PHE A 762 9.64 23.95 -20.89
CA PHE A 762 9.29 22.77 -20.10
C PHE A 762 8.15 21.94 -20.67
N ALA A 763 7.15 22.61 -21.25
CA ALA A 763 6.06 21.94 -21.96
C ALA A 763 6.54 21.10 -23.16
N GLU A 764 7.78 21.32 -23.62
CA GLU A 764 8.40 20.57 -24.71
C GLU A 764 9.23 19.38 -24.22
N ILE A 765 9.57 19.30 -22.93
CA ILE A 765 10.39 18.20 -22.38
C ILE A 765 9.71 17.47 -21.21
N SER A 766 8.44 17.75 -20.95
CA SER A 766 7.71 17.21 -19.79
C SER A 766 7.51 15.68 -19.79
N SER A 767 7.68 15.02 -20.92
CA SER A 767 7.58 13.55 -21.06
C SER A 767 8.93 12.83 -20.99
N VAL A 768 10.04 13.58 -20.81
CA VAL A 768 11.41 13.05 -20.85
C VAL A 768 11.78 12.45 -19.49
N ALA A 769 12.45 11.30 -19.50
CA ALA A 769 12.89 10.65 -18.26
C ALA A 769 14.26 11.14 -17.78
N VAL A 770 15.14 11.48 -18.72
CA VAL A 770 16.54 11.85 -18.47
C VAL A 770 16.97 12.98 -19.40
N LEU A 771 17.58 14.03 -18.84
CA LEU A 771 18.19 15.13 -19.58
C LEU A 771 19.69 15.17 -19.28
N CYS A 772 20.51 14.99 -20.31
CA CYS A 772 21.97 15.07 -20.24
C CYS A 772 22.48 16.31 -20.98
N GLU A 773 23.06 17.25 -20.23
CA GLU A 773 23.76 18.40 -20.76
C GLU A 773 25.23 18.07 -21.02
N ILE A 774 25.66 18.23 -22.26
CA ILE A 774 27.08 18.18 -22.62
C ILE A 774 27.61 19.60 -22.43
N VAL A 775 28.49 19.79 -21.45
CA VAL A 775 29.11 21.08 -21.12
C VAL A 775 30.21 21.41 -22.13
N THR A 776 29.84 21.43 -23.41
CA THR A 776 30.71 21.74 -24.54
C THR A 776 29.82 22.24 -25.69
N MET A 777 30.04 23.48 -26.13
CA MET A 777 29.39 24.05 -27.32
C MET A 777 30.37 24.38 -28.45
N ARG A 778 31.60 24.78 -28.11
CA ARG A 778 32.78 25.02 -28.96
C ARG A 778 34.04 24.78 -28.12
N GLU A 779 35.20 24.54 -28.74
CA GLU A 779 36.48 24.24 -28.04
C GLU A 779 36.90 25.29 -26.98
N ASN A 780 36.36 26.51 -27.01
CA ASN A 780 36.74 27.63 -26.12
C ASN A 780 35.58 28.26 -25.31
N LEU A 781 34.42 27.61 -25.17
CA LEU A 781 33.31 28.14 -24.36
C LEU A 781 32.70 27.03 -23.48
N THR A 782 32.96 27.10 -22.18
CA THR A 782 32.32 26.26 -21.14
C THR A 782 31.10 27.00 -20.59
N PRO A 783 29.87 26.70 -21.05
CA PRO A 783 28.67 27.33 -20.51
C PRO A 783 28.40 26.85 -19.07
N ASP A 784 27.82 27.71 -18.23
CA ASP A 784 27.26 27.28 -16.94
C ASP A 784 26.12 26.28 -17.16
N VAL A 785 26.14 25.20 -16.37
CA VAL A 785 25.08 24.17 -16.31
C VAL A 785 23.75 24.77 -15.85
N SER A 786 22.63 24.15 -16.25
CA SER A 786 21.26 24.62 -15.93
C SER A 786 20.84 24.47 -14.45
N LEU A 787 21.76 24.67 -13.51
CA LEU A 787 21.56 24.42 -12.08
C LEU A 787 21.13 25.65 -11.27
N GLY A 788 21.38 26.86 -11.78
CA GLY A 788 21.25 28.08 -10.98
C GLY A 788 19.96 28.91 -11.13
N THR A 789 18.83 28.37 -11.62
CA THR A 789 17.61 29.16 -11.86
C THR A 789 16.31 28.33 -11.84
N HIS A 790 15.19 28.96 -12.26
CA HIS A 790 13.92 28.36 -12.73
C HIS A 790 14.00 26.98 -13.36
N PHE A 791 15.09 26.67 -14.06
CA PHE A 791 15.20 25.42 -14.78
C PHE A 791 15.18 24.22 -13.81
N PHE A 792 15.90 24.36 -12.70
CA PHE A 792 15.98 23.37 -11.64
C PHE A 792 14.62 23.09 -10.99
N SER A 793 13.85 24.12 -10.62
CA SER A 793 12.56 23.95 -9.94
C SER A 793 11.57 23.15 -10.82
N ASN A 794 11.58 23.36 -12.14
CA ASN A 794 10.78 22.57 -13.06
C ASN A 794 11.29 21.12 -13.24
N LEU A 795 12.61 20.88 -13.24
CA LEU A 795 13.17 19.51 -13.29
C LEU A 795 12.69 18.69 -12.08
N VAL A 796 12.65 19.31 -10.90
CA VAL A 796 12.15 18.71 -9.67
C VAL A 796 10.65 18.38 -9.78
N GLU A 797 9.82 19.34 -10.22
CA GLU A 797 8.38 19.13 -10.36
C GLU A 797 8.04 18.08 -11.43
N LEU A 798 8.78 18.00 -12.53
CA LEU A 798 8.59 17.01 -13.61
C LEU A 798 9.29 15.67 -13.35
N ASP A 799 10.07 15.54 -12.27
CA ASP A 799 10.88 14.36 -11.92
C ASP A 799 11.88 13.89 -13.00
N ILE A 800 12.43 14.84 -13.75
CA ILE A 800 13.42 14.58 -14.80
C ILE A 800 14.78 14.35 -14.14
N LEU A 801 15.45 13.24 -14.46
CA LEU A 801 16.83 13.02 -14.02
C LEU A 801 17.75 13.92 -14.85
N TYR A 802 18.44 14.83 -14.18
CA TYR A 802 19.38 15.76 -14.81
C TYR A 802 20.81 15.29 -14.61
N LEU A 803 21.57 15.27 -15.70
CA LEU A 803 22.97 14.90 -15.75
C LEU A 803 23.75 16.03 -16.43
N ALA A 804 24.84 16.48 -15.83
CA ALA A 804 25.84 17.26 -16.55
C ALA A 804 27.04 16.37 -16.89
N LEU A 805 27.50 16.44 -18.13
CA LEU A 805 28.65 15.72 -18.63
C LEU A 805 29.72 16.74 -19.03
N PHE A 806 30.93 16.56 -18.50
CA PHE A 806 32.09 17.41 -18.78
C PHE A 806 33.12 16.62 -19.60
N PRO A 807 33.06 16.64 -20.95
CA PRO A 807 34.02 15.93 -21.78
C PRO A 807 35.46 16.34 -21.47
N GLY A 808 36.34 15.35 -21.28
CA GLY A 808 37.77 15.58 -21.04
C GLY A 808 38.18 15.82 -19.58
N GLN A 809 37.23 15.90 -18.64
CA GLN A 809 37.53 15.85 -17.21
C GLN A 809 37.72 14.40 -16.73
N GLU A 810 38.60 14.21 -15.75
CA GLU A 810 38.85 12.90 -15.15
C GLU A 810 37.56 12.33 -14.53
N GLY A 811 37.25 11.07 -14.84
CA GLY A 811 36.00 10.42 -14.41
C GLY A 811 34.84 10.53 -15.41
N HIS A 812 34.90 11.43 -16.40
CA HIS A 812 33.84 11.55 -17.41
C HIS A 812 34.18 10.79 -18.70
N VAL A 813 33.24 10.01 -19.22
CA VAL A 813 33.36 9.29 -20.50
C VAL A 813 32.16 9.63 -21.35
N PHE A 814 32.38 9.90 -22.65
CA PHE A 814 31.29 10.06 -23.61
C PHE A 814 31.73 9.57 -24.98
N ASN A 815 30.99 8.59 -25.51
CA ASN A 815 31.26 7.95 -26.79
C ASN A 815 30.19 8.34 -27.83
N PRO A 816 30.28 9.53 -28.47
CA PRO A 816 29.26 10.01 -29.40
C PRO A 816 29.19 9.21 -30.71
N SER A 817 30.28 8.51 -31.07
CA SER A 817 30.40 7.80 -32.35
C SER A 817 29.31 6.75 -32.55
N SER A 818 28.86 6.10 -31.46
CA SER A 818 27.76 5.13 -31.51
C SER A 818 26.43 5.82 -31.90
N LEU A 819 26.14 7.00 -31.34
CA LEU A 819 24.95 7.80 -31.66
C LEU A 819 24.99 8.37 -33.07
N GLU A 820 26.17 8.73 -33.56
CA GLU A 820 26.37 9.28 -34.91
C GLU A 820 26.27 8.21 -36.01
N GLN A 821 26.55 6.96 -35.70
CA GLN A 821 26.40 5.83 -36.63
C GLN A 821 24.99 5.21 -36.60
N ALA A 822 24.22 5.46 -35.55
CA ALA A 822 22.86 4.93 -35.39
C ALA A 822 21.88 5.48 -36.45
N PRO A 823 20.86 4.68 -36.87
CA PRO A 823 19.86 5.12 -37.83
C PRO A 823 19.06 6.31 -37.27
N ASN A 824 18.96 7.40 -38.04
CA ASN A 824 18.21 8.59 -37.64
C ASN A 824 16.77 8.54 -38.18
N LYS A 825 15.80 8.31 -37.30
CA LYS A 825 14.37 8.26 -37.64
C LYS A 825 13.67 9.61 -37.77
N LEU A 826 14.40 10.72 -37.61
CA LEU A 826 13.80 12.06 -37.64
C LEU A 826 12.94 12.29 -38.89
N SER A 827 13.47 11.90 -40.05
CA SER A 827 12.81 12.14 -41.34
C SER A 827 11.61 11.22 -41.58
N GLU A 828 11.56 10.07 -40.90
CA GLU A 828 10.42 9.12 -40.97
C GLU A 828 9.26 9.63 -40.11
N LEU A 829 9.55 10.09 -38.90
CA LEU A 829 8.54 10.56 -37.95
C LEU A 829 8.03 11.97 -38.26
N ILE A 830 8.91 12.85 -38.73
CA ILE A 830 8.57 14.24 -39.09
C ILE A 830 9.24 14.56 -40.44
N PRO A 831 8.57 14.26 -41.57
CA PRO A 831 9.11 14.51 -42.92
C PRO A 831 9.51 15.97 -43.17
N SER A 832 8.80 16.92 -42.55
CA SER A 832 9.11 18.36 -42.63
C SER A 832 10.38 18.78 -41.89
N ALA A 833 10.98 17.91 -41.07
CA ALA A 833 12.21 18.18 -40.32
C ALA A 833 13.48 17.64 -40.99
N LYS A 834 13.39 17.15 -42.24
CA LYS A 834 14.54 16.57 -42.98
C LYS A 834 15.77 17.49 -43.02
N ASN A 835 15.56 18.81 -43.12
CA ASN A 835 16.63 19.80 -43.15
C ASN A 835 17.43 19.90 -41.83
N HIS A 836 16.88 19.39 -40.72
CA HIS A 836 17.52 19.37 -39.40
C HIS A 836 18.10 18.00 -39.02
N ALA A 837 18.06 16.99 -39.91
CA ALA A 837 18.52 15.63 -39.63
C ALA A 837 20.03 15.53 -39.32
N ASN A 838 20.81 16.52 -39.75
CA ASN A 838 22.23 16.62 -39.41
C ASN A 838 22.47 17.18 -38.00
N ALA A 839 21.51 17.92 -37.44
CA ALA A 839 21.62 18.58 -36.15
C ALA A 839 20.90 17.82 -35.02
N VAL A 840 19.78 17.16 -35.32
CA VAL A 840 18.97 16.39 -34.38
C VAL A 840 18.85 14.95 -34.87
N ARG A 841 19.22 14.00 -34.02
CA ARG A 841 19.10 12.57 -34.28
C ARG A 841 18.08 11.96 -33.33
N MET A 842 17.13 11.24 -33.91
CA MET A 842 16.12 10.48 -33.19
C MET A 842 16.44 9.00 -33.34
N ILE A 843 16.80 8.35 -32.24
CA ILE A 843 17.31 6.98 -32.23
C ILE A 843 16.34 6.13 -31.40
N ASP A 844 15.69 5.17 -32.06
CA ASP A 844 14.92 4.11 -31.41
C ASP A 844 15.82 2.89 -31.21
N LEU A 845 16.04 2.48 -29.97
CA LEU A 845 16.99 1.42 -29.64
C LEU A 845 16.47 0.02 -30.01
N GLY A 846 15.15 -0.18 -30.08
CA GLY A 846 14.54 -1.45 -30.48
C GLY A 846 14.82 -1.89 -31.92
N ASP A 847 15.12 -0.95 -32.84
CA ASP A 847 15.40 -1.25 -34.25
C ASP A 847 16.91 -1.29 -34.56
N TRP A 848 17.76 -0.98 -33.58
CA TRP A 848 19.20 -0.95 -33.73
C TRP A 848 19.79 -2.34 -33.46
N LYS A 849 19.78 -3.20 -34.49
CA LYS A 849 20.17 -4.63 -34.43
C LYS A 849 21.55 -4.98 -33.84
N ASN A 850 22.44 -4.02 -33.60
CA ASN A 850 23.77 -4.22 -33.03
C ASN A 850 23.96 -3.60 -31.64
N ALA A 851 22.96 -2.90 -31.09
CA ALA A 851 23.00 -2.37 -29.74
C ALA A 851 22.24 -3.36 -28.82
N GLY A 852 22.89 -3.84 -27.77
CA GLY A 852 22.19 -4.48 -26.67
C GLY A 852 21.19 -3.52 -26.00
N SER A 853 20.49 -3.96 -24.94
CA SER A 853 19.67 -3.05 -24.13
C SER A 853 20.55 -1.93 -23.58
N LEU A 854 20.22 -0.66 -23.86
CA LEU A 854 20.92 0.46 -23.25
C LEU A 854 20.36 0.69 -21.86
N GLN A 855 21.20 0.49 -20.85
CA GLN A 855 20.82 0.65 -19.46
C GLN A 855 21.48 1.90 -18.88
N LEU A 856 20.72 2.69 -18.15
CA LEU A 856 21.22 3.81 -17.36
C LEU A 856 21.16 3.43 -15.89
N ASN A 857 22.30 3.48 -15.21
CA ASN A 857 22.42 3.32 -13.77
C ASN A 857 22.85 4.67 -13.17
N ALA A 858 21.92 5.37 -12.54
CA ALA A 858 22.16 6.65 -11.88
C ALA A 858 22.06 6.49 -10.36
N ASN A 859 23.17 6.77 -9.68
CA ASN A 859 23.27 6.79 -8.23
C ASN A 859 23.50 8.22 -7.74
N ALA A 860 22.42 8.90 -7.36
CA ALA A 860 22.49 10.25 -6.81
C ALA A 860 23.19 10.29 -5.44
N TYR A 861 23.23 9.18 -4.69
CA TYR A 861 23.93 9.10 -3.40
C TYR A 861 25.45 9.16 -3.59
N ALA A 862 25.96 8.37 -4.52
CA ALA A 862 27.37 8.38 -4.91
C ALA A 862 27.71 9.51 -5.89
N GLN A 863 26.71 10.31 -6.32
CA GLN A 863 26.83 11.29 -7.41
C GLN A 863 27.50 10.70 -8.67
N LYS A 864 27.15 9.45 -9.01
CA LYS A 864 27.72 8.70 -10.13
C LYS A 864 26.63 8.21 -11.06
N VAL A 865 26.85 8.34 -12.37
CA VAL A 865 25.97 7.77 -13.40
C VAL A 865 26.79 7.03 -14.45
N VAL A 866 26.30 5.88 -14.88
CA VAL A 866 26.86 5.11 -16.00
C VAL A 866 25.73 4.69 -16.92
N CYS A 867 25.87 4.95 -18.21
CA CYS A 867 24.99 4.44 -19.26
C CYS A 867 25.79 3.51 -20.16
N TYR A 868 25.36 2.26 -20.30
CA TYR A 868 26.10 1.21 -20.99
C TYR A 868 25.19 0.29 -21.80
N TYR A 869 25.74 -0.31 -22.85
CA TYR A 869 25.08 -1.31 -23.67
C TYR A 869 25.25 -2.69 -23.02
N GLU A 870 24.15 -3.32 -22.65
CA GLU A 870 24.15 -4.69 -22.12
C GLU A 870 24.17 -5.67 -23.30
N THR A 871 25.34 -6.22 -23.60
CA THR A 871 25.46 -7.26 -24.64
C THR A 871 24.68 -8.49 -24.20
N ILE A 872 23.74 -8.95 -25.04
CA ILE A 872 23.02 -10.21 -24.84
C ILE A 872 24.05 -11.34 -24.83
N LYS A 873 24.53 -11.74 -23.65
CA LYS A 873 25.24 -13.01 -23.50
C LYS A 873 24.19 -14.10 -23.69
N ALA A 874 24.37 -14.92 -24.73
CA ALA A 874 23.64 -16.18 -24.87
C ALA A 874 23.60 -16.91 -23.52
N PRO A 875 22.49 -17.58 -23.16
CA PRO A 875 22.35 -18.23 -21.86
C PRO A 875 23.55 -19.16 -21.68
N ARG A 876 24.41 -18.87 -20.69
CA ARG A 876 25.40 -19.84 -20.23
C ARG A 876 24.60 -21.04 -19.80
N ALA A 877 24.83 -22.18 -20.48
CA ALA A 877 24.38 -23.47 -20.00
C ALA A 877 24.75 -23.54 -18.51
N VAL A 878 23.75 -23.64 -17.65
CA VAL A 878 23.94 -23.84 -16.22
C VAL A 878 24.61 -25.19 -16.07
N SER A 879 25.94 -25.19 -16.00
CA SER A 879 26.66 -26.32 -15.45
C SER A 879 26.30 -26.36 -13.98
N THR A 880 25.45 -27.32 -13.62
CA THR A 880 25.15 -27.71 -12.25
C THR A 880 26.45 -28.11 -11.56
N SER A 881 27.12 -27.14 -10.92
CA SER A 881 28.14 -27.39 -9.91
C SER A 881 27.60 -26.87 -8.59
N PHE A 882 27.02 -27.80 -7.82
CA PHE A 882 26.83 -27.72 -6.38
C PHE A 882 28.06 -27.12 -5.68
N PHE A 883 27.87 -26.10 -4.84
CA PHE A 883 28.71 -25.80 -3.66
C PHE A 883 27.94 -24.85 -2.71
N PRO A 884 28.28 -24.80 -1.41
CA PRO A 884 27.36 -25.06 -0.33
C PRO A 884 26.95 -23.79 0.45
N ALA A 885 25.97 -23.98 1.33
CA ALA A 885 25.48 -22.99 2.29
C ALA A 885 26.60 -22.35 3.15
N GLY A 886 26.50 -21.05 3.33
CA GLY A 886 27.23 -20.24 4.33
C GLY A 886 27.22 -18.78 3.87
N GLY A 887 26.91 -17.77 4.67
CA GLY A 887 26.48 -17.62 6.05
C GLY A 887 26.31 -16.12 6.24
N CYS A 888 25.24 -15.68 6.92
CA CYS A 888 24.98 -14.26 7.18
C CYS A 888 26.08 -13.64 8.05
N GLY A 889 26.48 -12.43 7.70
CA GLY A 889 27.15 -11.45 8.54
C GLY A 889 26.34 -10.17 8.55
#